data_AF-A0A1H9IBT8-F1
#
_entry.id   AF-A0A1H9IBT8-F1
#
_cell.length_a   1.000
_cell.length_b   1.000
_cell.length_c   1.000
_cell.angle_alpha   90.00
_cell.angle_beta   90.00
_cell.angle_gamma   90.00
#
_symmetry.space_group_name_H-M   'P 1'
#
loop_
_entity.id
_entity.type
_entity.pdbx_description
1 polymer ?
#
loop_
_entity_poly.entity_id
_entity_poly.type
_entity_poly.pdbx_seq_one_letter_code
_entity_poly.pdbx_strand_id
1 'polypeptide(L)'
;MSSDPFMPMDGGFAPYDDRELSQLRVPPQSIESESSVLGGLLLDNNAWERVGDLLMETDFYRHDHQLIYSSIGKLINENKPADVITVYEKLQGIGKAEEVGGLTYLNSLAQYVPSASNIRRYAEIVRERSILRKLVTASDEIATNAFNPQGRPVEKILDEAEQKIFNIGEEGSRMKQGFQPMEQLVSTLMGRVQEMADNPNDITGVATGFIDLDRMTSGLQAGDMVVLAARPSMGKAQPLDAQVRTRTGWKAMGDLEVGDGLASVDGRASIVTGIFPQGVRQVYRLSFSDGRSAEACAEHLWRVHCRHWQAAKVLSTADIMALLEKTRYQGRLWIDTASGDFGHHDPLPIDPWVLGALLGDGSLTGTGTVRFATASPQMLATLEARVGADMTVTHAQNYDYRIVRQDRGHVLGLQGAQANPLRVALESLQLWGLASDAKFIPRLYLEAHRAARLDVLRGLLDTDGWVERWGSVRFSTASPQLAQDMAELVRSLGGWCSISSKTPHYRNSHGLRVPGLPAYICHIAHPQPRSLFLLSEKQARLPVERQRAKRLTITGIAPSREAPCQCIAVSHPEHLYITNDDVVTHNTAFAVNIAEHVALHEGLPVAIFSMEMGAAQLAVRIVGSIAKVDQSHLRNGRLTTDEWPRLTEAIEKLRNVSLHIDETPGLTPSELRANARRLARQCGQLGLIVVDYLQLMSGSAGSQGENRATELGEISRGLKMLAKELQCPVIALSQLNRSVETRTDKRPMMSDLRESGAIEQDADIIMFIYRDDYYNKDSKEPNVAEIIIGKQRNGPTGTVKLYFQKSQTRFESLATGANDGDY
;
A
#
# COMPACT_ATOMS: atom_id res chain seq x y z
N MET A 1 -1.85 -51.70 51.91
CA MET A 1 -2.66 -50.46 51.81
C MET A 1 -2.40 -49.83 50.45
N SER A 2 -3.43 -49.21 49.86
CA SER A 2 -3.41 -48.31 48.69
C SER A 2 -2.70 -48.76 47.40
N SER A 3 -3.47 -49.25 46.43
CA SER A 3 -3.63 -48.60 45.10
C SER A 3 -4.63 -49.38 44.22
N ASP A 4 -5.83 -48.83 43.99
CA ASP A 4 -6.82 -49.39 43.07
C ASP A 4 -6.46 -49.16 41.60
N PRO A 5 -6.66 -50.14 40.70
CA PRO A 5 -6.71 -49.93 39.26
C PRO A 5 -8.15 -49.65 38.78
N PHE A 6 -8.32 -48.52 38.08
CA PHE A 6 -9.61 -48.04 37.56
C PHE A 6 -10.33 -49.04 36.64
N MET A 7 -11.66 -49.20 36.83
CA MET A 7 -12.57 -49.75 35.81
C MET A 7 -13.05 -48.65 34.84
N PRO A 8 -13.24 -48.96 33.55
CA PRO A 8 -13.95 -48.09 32.62
C PRO A 8 -15.47 -48.21 32.79
N MET A 9 -16.19 -47.10 32.62
CA MET A 9 -17.65 -47.04 32.69
C MET A 9 -18.26 -47.20 31.29
N ASP A 10 -18.86 -48.37 31.02
CA ASP A 10 -19.71 -48.57 29.83
C ASP A 10 -21.07 -47.85 30.00
N GLY A 11 -21.13 -46.61 29.52
CA GLY A 11 -22.37 -45.83 29.39
C GLY A 11 -22.95 -45.93 27.98
N GLY A 12 -23.62 -47.05 27.67
CA GLY A 12 -24.21 -47.28 26.35
C GLY A 12 -25.37 -46.33 26.03
N PHE A 13 -25.10 -45.26 25.29
CA PHE A 13 -26.14 -44.45 24.65
C PHE A 13 -26.70 -45.20 23.44
N ALA A 14 -27.90 -45.75 23.58
CA ALA A 14 -28.67 -46.22 22.43
C ALA A 14 -29.06 -45.02 21.55
N PRO A 15 -28.91 -45.09 20.21
CA PRO A 15 -29.43 -44.06 19.33
C PRO A 15 -30.96 -44.14 19.32
N TYR A 16 -31.63 -43.09 19.80
CA TYR A 16 -33.05 -42.89 19.54
C TYR A 16 -33.23 -42.68 18.03
N ASP A 17 -33.88 -43.66 17.36
CA ASP A 17 -34.29 -43.58 15.96
C ASP A 17 -35.50 -42.64 15.87
N ASP A 18 -35.23 -41.34 15.85
CA ASP A 18 -36.21 -40.25 15.98
C ASP A 18 -36.99 -40.01 14.67
N ARG A 19 -37.70 -41.06 14.23
CA ARG A 19 -38.46 -41.08 12.97
C ARG A 19 -39.61 -40.09 12.92
N GLU A 20 -40.09 -39.63 14.07
CA GLU A 20 -41.15 -38.62 14.15
C GLU A 20 -40.58 -37.21 13.87
N LEU A 21 -39.36 -36.92 14.33
CA LEU A 21 -38.68 -35.66 14.03
C LEU A 21 -38.24 -35.55 12.56
N SER A 22 -37.94 -36.66 11.89
CA SER A 22 -37.60 -36.66 10.46
C SER A 22 -38.80 -36.37 9.54
N GLN A 23 -40.04 -36.54 10.01
CA GLN A 23 -41.26 -36.21 9.25
C GLN A 23 -41.60 -34.70 9.24
N LEU A 24 -40.93 -33.87 10.05
CA LEU A 24 -41.26 -32.45 10.25
C LEU A 24 -40.51 -31.46 9.34
N ARG A 25 -39.66 -31.92 8.42
CA ARG A 25 -38.94 -31.05 7.44
C ARG A 25 -39.52 -31.15 6.03
N VAL A 26 -40.83 -30.88 5.88
CA VAL A 26 -41.42 -30.64 4.55
C VAL A 26 -40.91 -29.29 4.01
N PRO A 27 -40.39 -29.22 2.76
CA PRO A 27 -39.93 -27.95 2.19
C PRO A 27 -41.06 -26.89 2.16
N PRO A 28 -40.77 -25.59 2.37
CA PRO A 28 -41.78 -24.54 2.40
C PRO A 28 -42.71 -24.52 1.17
N GLN A 29 -44.01 -24.73 1.40
CA GLN A 29 -45.01 -24.86 0.34
C GLN A 29 -46.36 -24.26 0.78
N SER A 30 -47.26 -23.99 -0.17
CA SER A 30 -48.69 -23.79 0.08
C SER A 30 -49.47 -24.28 -1.14
N ILE A 31 -49.96 -25.51 -1.04
CA ILE A 31 -50.69 -26.18 -2.13
C ILE A 31 -52.02 -25.47 -2.38
N GLU A 32 -52.60 -24.85 -1.36
CA GLU A 32 -53.83 -24.08 -1.40
C GLU A 32 -53.64 -22.81 -2.24
N SER A 33 -52.51 -22.12 -2.06
CA SER A 33 -52.16 -20.92 -2.83
C SER A 33 -51.84 -21.27 -4.28
N GLU A 34 -51.08 -22.35 -4.50
CA GLU A 34 -50.80 -22.87 -5.86
C GLU A 34 -52.10 -23.23 -6.60
N SER A 35 -52.99 -23.98 -5.95
CA SER A 35 -54.30 -24.35 -6.53
C SER A 35 -55.18 -23.13 -6.82
N SER A 36 -55.15 -22.13 -5.94
CA SER A 36 -55.90 -20.87 -6.13
C SER A 36 -55.36 -20.03 -7.29
N VAL A 37 -54.05 -20.06 -7.55
CA VAL A 37 -53.46 -19.40 -8.74
C VAL A 37 -53.84 -20.15 -10.01
N LEU A 38 -53.67 -21.48 -10.06
CA LEU A 38 -53.98 -22.26 -11.26
C LEU A 38 -55.47 -22.19 -11.62
N GLY A 39 -56.35 -22.41 -10.64
CA GLY A 39 -57.79 -22.26 -10.83
C GLY A 39 -58.17 -20.84 -11.24
N GLY A 40 -57.53 -19.82 -10.65
CA GLY A 40 -57.79 -18.42 -11.00
C GLY A 40 -57.47 -18.11 -12.46
N LEU A 41 -56.36 -18.64 -12.98
CA LEU A 41 -55.97 -18.52 -14.38
C LEU A 41 -56.89 -19.31 -15.33
N LEU A 42 -57.41 -20.46 -14.90
CA LEU A 42 -58.39 -21.28 -15.66
C LEU A 42 -59.78 -20.62 -15.74
N LEU A 43 -60.09 -19.67 -14.86
CA LEU A 43 -61.36 -18.92 -14.83
C LEU A 43 -61.26 -17.53 -15.48
N ASP A 44 -60.14 -16.81 -15.28
CA ASP A 44 -59.89 -15.48 -15.83
C ASP A 44 -58.47 -15.42 -16.45
N ASN A 45 -58.38 -15.52 -17.77
CA ASN A 45 -57.08 -15.43 -18.45
C ASN A 45 -56.45 -14.02 -18.35
N ASN A 46 -57.22 -12.95 -18.07
CA ASN A 46 -56.66 -11.60 -17.88
C ASN A 46 -55.87 -11.50 -16.56
N ALA A 47 -56.06 -12.44 -15.63
CA ALA A 47 -55.19 -12.55 -14.46
C ALA A 47 -53.73 -12.92 -14.83
N TRP A 48 -53.47 -13.44 -16.03
CA TRP A 48 -52.11 -13.74 -16.50
C TRP A 48 -51.24 -12.48 -16.55
N GLU A 49 -51.76 -11.33 -16.97
CA GLU A 49 -51.01 -10.04 -16.97
C GLU A 49 -50.51 -9.64 -15.56
N ARG A 50 -51.20 -10.10 -14.51
CA ARG A 50 -50.90 -9.75 -13.10
C ARG A 50 -50.01 -10.78 -12.40
N VAL A 51 -49.78 -11.95 -13.01
CA VAL A 51 -49.16 -13.13 -12.38
C VAL A 51 -48.02 -13.73 -13.21
N GLY A 52 -48.06 -13.62 -14.54
CA GLY A 52 -47.03 -14.14 -15.45
C GLY A 52 -45.64 -13.53 -15.23
N ASP A 53 -45.58 -12.26 -14.83
CA ASP A 53 -44.33 -11.57 -14.48
C ASP A 53 -43.81 -11.90 -13.06
N LEU A 54 -44.65 -12.53 -12.22
CA LEU A 54 -44.37 -12.78 -10.80
C LEU A 54 -43.93 -14.21 -10.50
N LEU A 55 -44.39 -15.18 -11.29
CA LEU A 55 -44.14 -16.61 -11.10
C LEU A 55 -43.49 -17.23 -12.34
N MET A 56 -42.57 -18.15 -12.10
CA MET A 56 -42.10 -19.10 -13.11
C MET A 56 -42.66 -20.50 -12.84
N GLU A 57 -42.67 -21.37 -13.85
CA GLU A 57 -43.10 -22.77 -13.69
C GLU A 57 -42.36 -23.47 -12.53
N THR A 58 -41.09 -23.17 -12.30
CA THR A 58 -40.29 -23.71 -11.18
C THR A 58 -40.72 -23.26 -9.77
N ASP A 59 -41.60 -22.26 -9.65
CA ASP A 59 -42.03 -21.74 -8.34
C ASP A 59 -43.14 -22.58 -7.69
N PHE A 60 -43.80 -23.44 -8.46
CA PHE A 60 -44.77 -24.43 -7.95
C PHE A 60 -44.03 -25.63 -7.36
N TYR A 61 -44.46 -26.09 -6.18
CA TYR A 61 -43.85 -27.24 -5.50
C TYR A 61 -44.18 -28.56 -6.20
N ARG A 62 -45.45 -28.78 -6.57
CA ARG A 62 -45.88 -30.04 -7.19
C ARG A 62 -45.61 -30.04 -8.69
N HIS A 63 -45.09 -31.14 -9.23
CA HIS A 63 -44.75 -31.22 -10.65
C HIS A 63 -45.97 -31.07 -11.58
N ASP A 64 -47.13 -31.60 -11.20
CA ASP A 64 -48.39 -31.41 -11.93
C ASP A 64 -48.76 -29.93 -12.08
N HIS A 65 -48.65 -29.15 -11.00
CA HIS A 65 -48.86 -27.70 -11.02
C HIS A 65 -47.90 -26.96 -11.96
N GLN A 66 -46.63 -27.36 -12.01
CA GLN A 66 -45.63 -26.80 -12.95
C GLN A 66 -46.08 -27.02 -14.41
N LEU A 67 -46.53 -28.24 -14.73
CA LEU A 67 -47.01 -28.62 -16.07
C LEU A 67 -48.29 -27.88 -16.47
N ILE A 68 -49.23 -27.69 -15.54
CA ILE A 68 -50.44 -26.89 -15.77
C ILE A 68 -50.06 -25.43 -16.07
N TYR A 69 -49.25 -24.80 -15.21
CA TYR A 69 -48.83 -23.41 -15.38
C TYR A 69 -48.11 -23.18 -16.72
N SER A 70 -47.17 -24.07 -17.06
CA SER A 70 -46.44 -24.05 -18.34
C SER A 70 -47.38 -24.18 -19.55
N SER A 71 -48.44 -24.99 -19.43
CA SER A 71 -49.43 -25.20 -20.50
C SER A 71 -50.38 -24.01 -20.67
N ILE A 72 -50.83 -23.41 -19.56
CA ILE A 72 -51.61 -22.16 -19.55
C ILE A 72 -50.81 -21.04 -20.24
N GLY A 73 -49.57 -20.81 -19.81
CA GLY A 73 -48.72 -19.75 -20.38
C GLY A 73 -48.46 -19.94 -21.88
N LYS A 74 -48.26 -21.18 -22.35
CA LYS A 74 -48.12 -21.49 -23.78
C LYS A 74 -49.40 -21.20 -24.57
N LEU A 75 -50.57 -21.52 -24.04
CA LEU A 75 -51.85 -21.21 -24.71
C LEU A 75 -52.10 -19.70 -24.79
N ILE A 76 -51.89 -18.97 -23.70
CA ILE A 76 -52.09 -17.51 -23.65
C ILE A 76 -51.09 -16.80 -24.58
N ASN A 77 -49.81 -17.22 -24.60
CA ASN A 77 -48.82 -16.69 -25.53
C ASN A 77 -49.11 -17.05 -27.01
N GLU A 78 -49.83 -18.15 -27.27
CA GLU A 78 -50.37 -18.50 -28.60
C GLU A 78 -51.66 -17.71 -28.95
N ASN A 79 -52.09 -16.74 -28.12
CA ASN A 79 -53.37 -16.03 -28.19
C ASN A 79 -54.60 -16.97 -28.21
N LYS A 80 -54.53 -18.08 -27.47
CA LYS A 80 -55.63 -19.04 -27.29
C LYS A 80 -56.18 -18.94 -25.86
N PRO A 81 -57.50 -19.08 -25.66
CA PRO A 81 -58.06 -19.17 -24.32
C PRO A 81 -57.51 -20.41 -23.60
N ALA A 82 -57.19 -20.24 -22.32
CA ALA A 82 -56.68 -21.30 -21.45
C ALA A 82 -57.73 -21.63 -20.39
N ASP A 83 -58.68 -22.50 -20.75
CA ASP A 83 -59.71 -23.03 -19.87
C ASP A 83 -59.42 -24.51 -19.52
N VAL A 84 -60.29 -25.11 -18.71
CA VAL A 84 -60.15 -26.52 -18.26
C VAL A 84 -60.07 -27.51 -19.43
N ILE A 85 -60.73 -27.22 -20.56
CA ILE A 85 -60.80 -28.10 -21.73
C ILE A 85 -59.56 -27.90 -22.62
N THR A 86 -59.22 -26.65 -22.96
CA THR A 86 -58.08 -26.35 -23.84
C THR A 86 -56.74 -26.68 -23.18
N VAL A 87 -56.62 -26.50 -21.86
CA VAL A 87 -55.44 -26.94 -21.09
C VAL A 87 -55.36 -28.45 -21.04
N TYR A 88 -56.48 -29.17 -20.88
CA TYR A 88 -56.50 -30.63 -20.93
C TYR A 88 -56.10 -31.16 -22.32
N GLU A 89 -56.63 -30.59 -23.40
CA GLU A 89 -56.27 -30.96 -24.78
C GLU A 89 -54.78 -30.70 -25.04
N LYS A 90 -54.23 -29.56 -24.61
CA LYS A 90 -52.80 -29.25 -24.70
C LYS A 90 -51.97 -30.28 -23.93
N LEU A 91 -52.33 -30.61 -22.69
CA LEU A 91 -51.67 -31.64 -21.87
C LEU A 91 -51.78 -33.05 -22.48
N GLN A 92 -52.88 -33.36 -23.17
CA GLN A 92 -53.08 -34.62 -23.87
C GLN A 92 -52.18 -34.71 -25.12
N GLY A 93 -52.03 -33.61 -25.87
CA GLY A 93 -51.13 -33.51 -27.02
C GLY A 93 -49.64 -33.70 -26.71
N ILE A 94 -49.21 -33.41 -25.48
CA ILE A 94 -47.86 -33.74 -24.96
C ILE A 94 -47.81 -35.05 -24.15
N GLY A 95 -48.90 -35.82 -24.10
CA GLY A 95 -48.95 -37.13 -23.42
C GLY A 95 -48.89 -37.07 -21.88
N LYS A 96 -49.10 -35.90 -21.28
CA LYS A 96 -48.99 -35.66 -19.82
C LYS A 96 -50.33 -35.48 -19.10
N ALA A 97 -51.46 -35.62 -19.79
CA ALA A 97 -52.80 -35.43 -19.21
C ALA A 97 -53.11 -36.35 -18.01
N GLU A 98 -52.64 -37.60 -18.03
CA GLU A 98 -52.85 -38.55 -16.92
C GLU A 98 -51.94 -38.26 -15.72
N GLU A 99 -50.69 -37.81 -15.96
CA GLU A 99 -49.72 -37.41 -14.93
C GLU A 99 -50.24 -36.25 -14.06
N VAL A 100 -51.06 -35.38 -14.66
CA VAL A 100 -51.69 -34.21 -14.02
C VAL A 100 -53.01 -34.58 -13.29
N GLY A 101 -53.41 -35.85 -13.25
CA GLY A 101 -54.67 -36.27 -12.62
C GLY A 101 -55.92 -36.05 -13.47
N GLY A 102 -55.74 -35.77 -14.77
CA GLY A 102 -56.80 -35.70 -15.77
C GLY A 102 -57.77 -34.51 -15.64
N LEU A 103 -58.81 -34.54 -16.48
CA LEU A 103 -59.83 -33.49 -16.56
C LEU A 103 -60.56 -33.26 -15.23
N THR A 104 -60.72 -34.31 -14.42
CA THR A 104 -61.30 -34.25 -13.07
C THR A 104 -60.50 -33.36 -12.12
N TYR A 105 -59.17 -33.40 -12.19
CA TYR A 105 -58.32 -32.57 -11.33
C TYR A 105 -58.34 -31.10 -11.76
N LEU A 106 -58.23 -30.82 -13.07
CA LEU A 106 -58.32 -29.46 -13.61
C LEU A 106 -59.66 -28.78 -13.25
N ASN A 107 -60.77 -29.53 -13.31
CA ASN A 107 -62.08 -29.03 -12.88
C ASN A 107 -62.13 -28.77 -11.36
N SER A 108 -61.49 -29.60 -10.54
CA SER A 108 -61.41 -29.35 -9.09
C SER A 108 -60.57 -28.11 -8.74
N LEU A 109 -59.49 -27.84 -9.49
CA LEU A 109 -58.69 -26.62 -9.33
C LEU A 109 -59.50 -25.36 -9.65
N ALA A 110 -60.27 -25.36 -10.75
CA ALA A 110 -61.16 -24.26 -11.11
C ALA A 110 -62.24 -24.00 -10.02
N GLN A 111 -62.75 -25.06 -9.38
CA GLN A 111 -63.75 -24.93 -8.30
C GLN A 111 -63.16 -24.51 -6.93
N TYR A 112 -61.85 -24.64 -6.72
CA TYR A 112 -61.20 -24.38 -5.44
C TYR A 112 -61.00 -22.88 -5.14
N VAL A 113 -61.07 -22.01 -6.15
CA VAL A 113 -60.68 -20.60 -6.08
C VAL A 113 -61.66 -19.78 -5.21
N PRO A 114 -61.22 -19.18 -4.09
CA PRO A 114 -62.12 -18.36 -3.25
C PRO A 114 -62.50 -17.02 -3.89
N SER A 115 -61.57 -16.40 -4.63
CA SER A 115 -61.83 -15.26 -5.51
C SER A 115 -60.66 -15.03 -6.48
N ALA A 116 -60.96 -14.91 -7.77
CA ALA A 116 -59.98 -14.53 -8.79
C ALA A 116 -59.43 -13.09 -8.61
N SER A 117 -60.09 -12.23 -7.84
CA SER A 117 -59.60 -10.87 -7.55
C SER A 117 -58.27 -10.87 -6.80
N ASN A 118 -58.06 -11.87 -5.94
CA ASN A 118 -56.93 -11.94 -5.00
C ASN A 118 -55.76 -12.78 -5.54
N ILE A 119 -55.81 -13.20 -6.81
CA ILE A 119 -54.83 -14.11 -7.42
C ILE A 119 -53.37 -13.66 -7.27
N ARG A 120 -53.10 -12.35 -7.36
CA ARG A 120 -51.77 -11.77 -7.14
C ARG A 120 -51.24 -12.07 -5.73
N ARG A 121 -52.10 -12.03 -4.71
CA ARG A 121 -51.68 -12.30 -3.32
C ARG A 121 -51.35 -13.78 -3.10
N TYR A 122 -52.10 -14.68 -3.74
CA TYR A 122 -51.74 -16.10 -3.73
C TYR A 122 -50.43 -16.35 -4.49
N ALA A 123 -50.20 -15.67 -5.61
CA ALA A 123 -48.95 -15.74 -6.36
C ALA A 123 -47.74 -15.21 -5.57
N GLU A 124 -47.89 -14.11 -4.82
CA GLU A 124 -46.88 -13.62 -3.87
C GLU A 124 -46.52 -14.71 -2.84
N ILE A 125 -47.52 -15.41 -2.27
CA ILE A 125 -47.28 -16.51 -1.32
C ILE A 125 -46.55 -17.69 -1.97
N VAL A 126 -46.92 -18.10 -3.20
CA VAL A 126 -46.22 -19.17 -3.93
C VAL A 126 -44.75 -18.78 -4.18
N ARG A 127 -44.49 -17.53 -4.59
CA ARG A 127 -43.15 -17.00 -4.84
C ARG A 127 -42.32 -16.93 -3.54
N GLU A 128 -42.88 -16.43 -2.44
CA GLU A 128 -42.24 -16.43 -1.12
C GLU A 128 -41.84 -17.85 -0.69
N ARG A 129 -42.72 -18.84 -0.87
CA ARG A 129 -42.44 -20.25 -0.55
C ARG A 129 -41.37 -20.83 -1.48
N SER A 130 -41.39 -20.51 -2.78
CA SER A 130 -40.32 -20.89 -3.73
C SER A 130 -38.95 -20.37 -3.30
N ILE A 131 -38.84 -19.08 -2.96
CA ILE A 131 -37.59 -18.45 -2.47
C ILE A 131 -37.09 -19.17 -1.21
N LEU A 132 -37.98 -19.47 -0.26
CA LEU A 132 -37.61 -20.23 0.94
C LEU A 132 -37.14 -21.66 0.63
N ARG A 133 -37.73 -22.37 -0.36
CA ARG A 133 -37.22 -23.69 -0.80
C ARG A 133 -35.85 -23.58 -1.45
N LYS A 134 -35.64 -22.63 -2.37
CA LYS A 134 -34.34 -22.38 -3.01
C LYS A 134 -33.25 -22.09 -1.97
N LEU A 135 -33.59 -21.35 -0.92
CA LEU A 135 -32.69 -21.07 0.20
C LEU A 135 -32.32 -22.34 1.00
N VAL A 136 -33.29 -23.23 1.26
CA VAL A 136 -33.02 -24.55 1.89
C VAL A 136 -32.10 -25.39 1.00
N THR A 137 -32.41 -25.56 -0.28
CA THR A 137 -31.57 -26.32 -1.23
C THR A 137 -30.16 -25.76 -1.33
N ALA A 138 -30.00 -24.45 -1.44
CA ALA A 138 -28.68 -23.81 -1.44
C ALA A 138 -27.93 -24.04 -0.12
N SER A 139 -28.62 -24.01 1.02
CA SER A 139 -28.02 -24.28 2.33
C SER A 139 -27.52 -25.73 2.46
N ASP A 140 -28.29 -26.72 1.98
CA ASP A 140 -27.90 -28.13 1.98
C ASP A 140 -26.71 -28.40 1.03
N GLU A 141 -26.65 -27.74 -0.12
CA GLU A 141 -25.49 -27.78 -1.03
C GLU A 141 -24.25 -27.13 -0.42
N ILE A 142 -24.39 -25.97 0.24
CA ILE A 142 -23.28 -25.29 0.94
C ILE A 142 -22.76 -26.18 2.08
N ALA A 143 -23.65 -26.79 2.86
CA ALA A 143 -23.27 -27.73 3.91
C ALA A 143 -22.53 -28.95 3.34
N THR A 144 -23.03 -29.53 2.25
CA THR A 144 -22.40 -30.69 1.57
C THR A 144 -20.99 -30.35 1.07
N ASN A 145 -20.81 -29.17 0.44
CA ASN A 145 -19.50 -28.69 -0.01
C ASN A 145 -18.54 -28.42 1.15
N ALA A 146 -19.04 -27.94 2.30
CA ALA A 146 -18.24 -27.71 3.49
C ALA A 146 -17.78 -29.02 4.17
N PHE A 147 -18.63 -30.05 4.19
CA PHE A 147 -18.28 -31.38 4.71
C PHE A 147 -17.36 -32.17 3.76
N ASN A 148 -17.44 -31.94 2.44
CA ASN A 148 -16.59 -32.62 1.45
C ASN A 148 -15.95 -31.63 0.46
N PRO A 149 -14.88 -30.92 0.86
CA PRO A 149 -14.26 -29.88 0.04
C PRO A 149 -13.46 -30.40 -1.17
N GLN A 150 -13.27 -31.71 -1.32
CA GLN A 150 -12.56 -32.35 -2.46
C GLN A 150 -11.18 -31.75 -2.80
N GLY A 151 -10.46 -31.23 -1.80
CA GLY A 151 -9.14 -30.58 -2.00
C GLY A 151 -9.19 -29.17 -2.59
N ARG A 152 -10.37 -28.57 -2.71
CA ARG A 152 -10.55 -27.17 -3.13
C ARG A 152 -10.15 -26.21 -2.00
N PRO A 153 -9.61 -25.01 -2.31
CA PRO A 153 -9.33 -23.99 -1.31
C PRO A 153 -10.63 -23.45 -0.68
N VAL A 154 -10.57 -23.11 0.61
CA VAL A 154 -11.73 -22.66 1.41
C VAL A 154 -12.34 -21.37 0.86
N GLU A 155 -11.50 -20.42 0.43
CA GLU A 155 -11.89 -19.15 -0.20
C GLU A 155 -12.91 -19.39 -1.34
N LYS A 156 -12.57 -20.26 -2.30
CA LYS A 156 -13.45 -20.60 -3.42
C LYS A 156 -14.76 -21.29 -3.00
N ILE A 157 -14.79 -21.96 -1.84
CA ILE A 157 -16.04 -22.56 -1.31
C ILE A 157 -16.93 -21.48 -0.69
N LEU A 158 -16.33 -20.47 -0.04
CA LEU A 158 -17.05 -19.29 0.47
C LEU A 158 -17.60 -18.44 -0.68
N ASP A 159 -16.80 -18.15 -1.71
CA ASP A 159 -17.24 -17.38 -2.89
C ASP A 159 -18.47 -18.02 -3.58
N GLU A 160 -18.44 -19.34 -3.79
CA GLU A 160 -19.57 -20.07 -4.38
C GLU A 160 -20.81 -20.10 -3.45
N ALA A 161 -20.61 -20.10 -2.13
CA ALA A 161 -21.70 -20.01 -1.17
C ALA A 161 -22.35 -18.61 -1.20
N GLU A 162 -21.54 -17.54 -1.17
CA GLU A 162 -22.02 -16.16 -1.27
C GLU A 162 -22.77 -15.91 -2.59
N GLN A 163 -22.20 -16.35 -3.72
CA GLN A 163 -22.83 -16.18 -5.03
C GLN A 163 -24.19 -16.90 -5.12
N LYS A 164 -24.33 -18.11 -4.55
CA LYS A 164 -25.61 -18.83 -4.51
C LYS A 164 -26.67 -18.08 -3.70
N ILE A 165 -26.32 -17.59 -2.52
CA ILE A 165 -27.23 -16.81 -1.67
C ILE A 165 -27.58 -15.47 -2.34
N PHE A 166 -26.61 -14.82 -3.00
CA PHE A 166 -26.81 -13.57 -3.72
C PHE A 166 -27.80 -13.70 -4.88
N ASN A 167 -27.66 -14.75 -5.71
CA ASN A 167 -28.56 -14.99 -6.85
C ASN A 167 -30.03 -15.14 -6.41
N ILE A 168 -30.27 -15.82 -5.28
CA ILE A 168 -31.61 -15.96 -4.68
C ILE A 168 -32.13 -14.59 -4.20
N GLY A 169 -31.25 -13.73 -3.68
CA GLY A 169 -31.58 -12.37 -3.28
C GLY A 169 -31.99 -11.46 -4.45
N GLU A 170 -31.29 -11.51 -5.59
CA GLU A 170 -31.67 -10.73 -6.79
C GLU A 170 -33.01 -11.19 -7.38
N GLU A 171 -33.26 -12.50 -7.39
CA GLU A 171 -34.55 -13.08 -7.82
C GLU A 171 -35.75 -12.57 -7.01
N GLY A 172 -35.55 -12.15 -5.75
CA GLY A 172 -36.56 -11.50 -4.92
C GLY A 172 -36.67 -9.99 -5.13
N SER A 173 -35.60 -9.30 -5.57
CA SER A 173 -35.59 -7.84 -5.70
C SER A 173 -36.17 -7.31 -7.02
N ARG A 174 -36.24 -8.13 -8.07
CA ARG A 174 -36.74 -7.73 -9.41
C ARG A 174 -38.15 -7.10 -9.40
N MET A 175 -38.99 -7.43 -8.42
CA MET A 175 -40.33 -6.82 -8.26
C MET A 175 -40.34 -5.29 -8.07
N LYS A 176 -39.20 -4.66 -7.74
CA LYS A 176 -39.14 -3.20 -7.49
C LYS A 176 -38.74 -2.33 -8.69
N GLN A 177 -38.34 -2.91 -9.82
CA GLN A 177 -37.74 -2.18 -10.95
C GLN A 177 -38.39 -2.53 -12.31
N GLY A 178 -39.71 -2.38 -12.40
CA GLY A 178 -40.44 -2.34 -13.69
C GLY A 178 -40.47 -0.94 -14.31
N PHE A 179 -41.12 -0.80 -15.46
CA PHE A 179 -41.43 0.50 -16.07
C PHE A 179 -42.31 1.34 -15.12
N GLN A 180 -41.91 2.59 -14.84
CA GLN A 180 -42.70 3.51 -14.04
C GLN A 180 -43.55 4.42 -14.95
N PRO A 181 -44.87 4.50 -14.75
CA PRO A 181 -45.72 5.37 -15.57
C PRO A 181 -45.43 6.85 -15.28
N MET A 182 -45.42 7.67 -16.32
CA MET A 182 -45.04 9.09 -16.24
C MET A 182 -45.89 9.87 -15.22
N GLU A 183 -47.16 9.52 -15.04
CA GLU A 183 -48.05 10.15 -14.05
C GLU A 183 -47.55 10.01 -12.60
N GLN A 184 -46.98 8.86 -12.23
CA GLN A 184 -46.40 8.64 -10.89
C GLN A 184 -45.07 9.39 -10.73
N LEU A 185 -44.29 9.50 -11.80
CA LEU A 185 -43.05 10.30 -11.81
C LEU A 185 -43.37 11.79 -11.66
N VAL A 186 -44.36 12.31 -12.39
CA VAL A 186 -44.76 13.72 -12.34
C VAL A 186 -45.32 14.11 -10.97
N SER A 187 -46.15 13.27 -10.33
CA SER A 187 -46.64 13.56 -8.98
C SER A 187 -45.51 13.55 -7.94
N THR A 188 -44.56 12.63 -8.05
CA THR A 188 -43.36 12.58 -7.19
C THR A 188 -42.45 13.80 -7.41
N LEU A 189 -42.28 14.23 -8.67
CA LEU A 189 -41.52 15.43 -9.03
C LEU A 189 -42.17 16.71 -8.50
N MET A 190 -43.50 16.85 -8.61
CA MET A 190 -44.23 18.00 -8.07
C MET A 190 -44.08 18.11 -6.54
N GLY A 191 -44.10 16.97 -5.83
CA GLY A 191 -43.81 16.93 -4.39
C GLY A 191 -42.42 17.47 -4.05
N ARG A 192 -41.37 17.01 -4.77
CA ARG A 192 -40.00 17.52 -4.59
C ARG A 192 -39.84 18.99 -4.96
N VAL A 193 -40.47 19.46 -6.03
CA VAL A 193 -40.41 20.87 -6.45
C VAL A 193 -41.07 21.77 -5.40
N GLN A 194 -42.17 21.33 -4.78
CA GLN A 194 -42.80 22.06 -3.68
C GLN A 194 -41.90 22.10 -2.44
N GLU A 195 -41.32 20.96 -2.05
CA GLU A 195 -40.36 20.86 -0.93
C GLU A 195 -39.10 21.72 -1.14
N MET A 196 -38.65 21.87 -2.38
CA MET A 196 -37.58 22.80 -2.76
C MET A 196 -38.01 24.26 -2.75
N ALA A 197 -39.26 24.58 -3.13
CA ALA A 197 -39.78 25.95 -3.11
C ALA A 197 -40.03 26.46 -1.67
N ASP A 198 -40.36 25.56 -0.74
CA ASP A 198 -40.61 25.87 0.66
C ASP A 198 -39.31 25.94 1.51
N ASN A 199 -38.17 25.46 0.98
CA ASN A 199 -36.85 25.54 1.62
C ASN A 199 -35.99 26.70 1.05
N PRO A 200 -35.57 27.69 1.86
CA PRO A 200 -34.84 28.87 1.38
C PRO A 200 -33.33 28.67 1.13
N ASN A 201 -32.83 27.43 1.08
CA ASN A 201 -31.43 27.11 0.77
C ASN A 201 -31.34 26.52 -0.64
N ASP A 202 -30.49 27.11 -1.51
CA ASP A 202 -30.29 26.70 -2.92
C ASP A 202 -29.62 25.31 -3.14
N ILE A 203 -29.53 24.47 -2.09
CA ILE A 203 -28.82 23.18 -2.09
C ILE A 203 -29.86 22.06 -2.07
N THR A 204 -29.86 21.23 -3.11
CA THR A 204 -30.82 20.12 -3.30
C THR A 204 -30.24 18.75 -2.97
N GLY A 205 -28.91 18.63 -2.97
CA GLY A 205 -28.16 17.44 -2.55
C GLY A 205 -27.51 17.62 -1.19
N VAL A 206 -26.55 16.76 -0.87
CA VAL A 206 -25.76 16.82 0.36
C VAL A 206 -24.72 17.95 0.25
N ALA A 207 -24.75 18.94 1.14
CA ALA A 207 -23.83 20.08 1.11
C ALA A 207 -22.36 19.66 1.30
N THR A 208 -21.46 20.24 0.51
CA THR A 208 -20.00 20.01 0.62
C THR A 208 -19.34 20.88 1.68
N GLY A 209 -19.99 21.98 2.08
CA GLY A 209 -19.46 22.97 3.03
C GLY A 209 -18.65 24.08 2.36
N PHE A 210 -18.56 24.07 1.03
CA PHE A 210 -17.89 25.09 0.23
C PHE A 210 -18.94 25.84 -0.59
N ILE A 211 -19.34 27.03 -0.10
CA ILE A 211 -20.45 27.83 -0.65
C ILE A 211 -20.40 27.96 -2.18
N ASP A 212 -19.23 28.26 -2.75
CA ASP A 212 -19.07 28.44 -4.20
C ASP A 212 -19.18 27.12 -4.98
N LEU A 213 -18.79 25.99 -4.38
CA LEU A 213 -18.94 24.65 -4.96
C LEU A 213 -20.39 24.15 -4.83
N ASP A 214 -21.02 24.39 -3.69
CA ASP A 214 -22.43 24.05 -3.46
C ASP A 214 -23.34 24.87 -4.39
N ARG A 215 -23.01 26.14 -4.68
CA ARG A 215 -23.68 26.94 -5.71
C ARG A 215 -23.51 26.37 -7.12
N MET A 216 -22.36 25.79 -7.45
CA MET A 216 -22.09 25.20 -8.77
C MET A 216 -22.65 23.78 -8.95
N THR A 217 -22.84 23.03 -7.87
CA THR A 217 -23.26 21.62 -7.89
C THR A 217 -24.70 21.40 -7.40
N SER A 218 -25.28 22.40 -6.72
CA SER A 218 -26.47 22.28 -5.86
C SER A 218 -26.32 21.20 -4.77
N GLY A 219 -25.09 20.93 -4.33
CA GLY A 219 -24.75 19.83 -3.43
C GLY A 219 -24.65 18.48 -4.13
N LEU A 220 -24.08 17.49 -3.42
CA LEU A 220 -23.83 16.16 -3.96
C LEU A 220 -25.14 15.36 -4.04
N GLN A 221 -25.56 15.01 -5.25
CA GLN A 221 -26.86 14.39 -5.48
C GLN A 221 -26.89 12.91 -5.09
N ALA A 222 -28.03 12.46 -4.55
CA ALA A 222 -28.26 11.06 -4.23
C ALA A 222 -28.18 10.17 -5.48
N GLY A 223 -27.27 9.19 -5.46
CA GLY A 223 -27.07 8.26 -6.58
C GLY A 223 -25.99 8.66 -7.59
N ASP A 224 -25.31 9.79 -7.39
CA ASP A 224 -24.20 10.23 -8.24
C ASP A 224 -22.85 9.65 -7.82
N MET A 225 -22.02 9.36 -8.81
CA MET A 225 -20.62 9.00 -8.68
C MET A 225 -19.79 10.23 -9.05
N VAL A 226 -19.06 10.75 -8.07
CA VAL A 226 -18.22 11.94 -8.18
C VAL A 226 -16.76 11.49 -8.21
N VAL A 227 -16.06 11.74 -9.32
CA VAL A 227 -14.63 11.42 -9.43
C VAL A 227 -13.81 12.65 -9.08
N LEU A 228 -12.99 12.55 -8.04
CA LEU A 228 -12.06 13.60 -7.63
C LEU A 228 -10.64 13.20 -8.04
N ALA A 229 -10.07 13.92 -9.01
CA ALA A 229 -8.80 13.56 -9.61
C ALA A 229 -7.69 14.59 -9.39
N ALA A 230 -6.52 14.12 -8.97
CA ALA A 230 -5.36 14.96 -8.67
C ALA A 230 -4.02 14.26 -8.95
N ARG A 231 -2.94 15.04 -9.01
CA ARG A 231 -1.58 14.51 -9.26
C ARG A 231 -0.97 13.95 -7.96
N PRO A 232 -0.41 12.73 -7.95
CA PRO A 232 0.31 12.20 -6.79
C PRO A 232 1.68 12.89 -6.62
N SER A 233 1.96 13.37 -5.41
CA SER A 233 3.29 13.75 -4.88
C SER A 233 4.41 14.07 -5.89
N MET A 234 4.54 15.35 -6.26
CA MET A 234 5.85 15.98 -6.41
C MET A 234 6.71 15.68 -5.16
N GLY A 235 7.98 15.33 -5.34
CA GLY A 235 8.95 15.19 -4.23
C GLY A 235 9.90 13.98 -4.32
N LYS A 236 9.55 12.93 -5.07
CA LYS A 236 10.42 11.74 -5.24
C LYS A 236 11.50 11.88 -6.33
N ALA A 237 11.75 13.11 -6.81
CA ALA A 237 12.62 13.39 -7.94
C ALA A 237 14.09 13.49 -7.49
N GLN A 238 14.92 12.52 -7.88
CA GLN A 238 16.39 12.60 -7.78
C GLN A 238 17.02 12.82 -9.16
N PRO A 239 18.18 13.49 -9.27
CA PRO A 239 18.91 13.59 -10.54
C PRO A 239 19.25 12.20 -11.09
N LEU A 240 19.26 12.05 -12.42
CA LEU A 240 19.45 10.76 -13.11
C LEU A 240 20.78 10.07 -12.73
N ASP A 241 21.81 10.84 -12.38
CA ASP A 241 23.12 10.37 -11.95
C ASP A 241 23.24 10.13 -10.42
N ALA A 242 22.18 10.37 -9.64
CA ALA A 242 22.15 9.97 -8.24
C ALA A 242 22.21 8.44 -8.11
N GLN A 243 23.03 7.92 -7.19
CA GLN A 243 23.15 6.47 -7.02
C GLN A 243 22.16 5.94 -5.97
N VAL A 244 21.42 4.92 -6.38
CA VAL A 244 20.47 4.17 -5.53
C VAL A 244 21.08 2.81 -5.20
N ARG A 245 20.94 2.38 -3.93
CA ARG A 245 21.53 1.13 -3.44
C ARG A 245 20.63 -0.06 -3.80
N THR A 246 21.09 -0.92 -4.71
CA THR A 246 20.42 -2.20 -5.01
C THR A 246 20.90 -3.27 -4.03
N ARG A 247 20.28 -4.45 -4.04
CA ARG A 247 20.73 -5.59 -3.22
C ARG A 247 22.12 -6.09 -3.63
N THR A 248 22.50 -5.92 -4.89
CA THR A 248 23.73 -6.44 -5.51
C THR A 248 24.82 -5.38 -5.72
N GLY A 249 24.51 -4.07 -5.66
CA GLY A 249 25.50 -3.02 -5.89
C GLY A 249 24.90 -1.61 -5.84
N TRP A 250 25.44 -0.72 -6.68
CA TRP A 250 24.90 0.62 -6.94
C TRP A 250 24.38 0.69 -8.39
N LYS A 251 23.23 1.35 -8.61
CA LYS A 251 22.73 1.72 -9.95
C LYS A 251 22.45 3.22 -9.96
N ALA A 252 22.66 3.91 -11.08
CA ALA A 252 22.22 5.29 -11.21
C ALA A 252 20.68 5.35 -11.28
N MET A 253 20.08 6.43 -10.80
CA MET A 253 18.62 6.61 -10.76
C MET A 253 18.00 6.50 -12.16
N GLY A 254 18.71 6.93 -13.19
CA GLY A 254 18.32 6.81 -14.60
C GLY A 254 18.40 5.39 -15.17
N ASP A 255 19.25 4.52 -14.60
CA ASP A 255 19.52 3.17 -15.10
C ASP A 255 18.60 2.10 -14.44
N LEU A 256 17.80 2.49 -13.45
CA LEU A 256 16.88 1.58 -12.76
C LEU A 256 15.78 1.06 -13.70
N GLU A 257 15.41 -0.20 -13.52
CA GLU A 257 14.35 -0.90 -14.27
C GLU A 257 13.28 -1.47 -13.33
N VAL A 258 12.04 -1.65 -13.83
CA VAL A 258 10.96 -2.27 -13.04
C VAL A 258 11.31 -3.73 -12.78
N GLY A 259 11.32 -4.12 -11.51
CA GLY A 259 11.81 -5.43 -11.04
C GLY A 259 13.17 -5.38 -10.34
N ASP A 260 13.94 -4.29 -10.43
CA ASP A 260 15.23 -4.17 -9.76
C ASP A 260 15.10 -4.30 -8.23
N GLY A 261 15.90 -5.19 -7.63
CA GLY A 261 15.91 -5.41 -6.17
C GLY A 261 16.67 -4.33 -5.41
N LEU A 262 15.99 -3.58 -4.55
CA LEU A 262 16.54 -2.50 -3.74
C LEU A 262 16.95 -2.94 -2.33
N ALA A 263 17.93 -2.25 -1.74
CA ALA A 263 18.28 -2.42 -0.34
C ALA A 263 17.35 -1.58 0.56
N SER A 264 16.79 -2.19 1.61
CA SER A 264 15.94 -1.52 2.61
C SER A 264 16.72 -1.07 3.85
N VAL A 265 16.21 -0.05 4.56
CA VAL A 265 16.79 0.48 5.82
C VAL A 265 16.89 -0.62 6.89
N ASP A 266 15.94 -1.56 6.87
CA ASP A 266 15.76 -2.66 7.82
C ASP A 266 16.20 -4.04 7.31
N GLY A 267 16.76 -4.10 6.08
CA GLY A 267 17.21 -5.36 5.45
C GLY A 267 16.10 -6.20 4.79
N ARG A 268 14.83 -5.78 4.77
CA ARG A 268 13.76 -6.48 4.04
C ARG A 268 13.93 -6.36 2.52
N ALA A 269 13.31 -7.29 1.80
CA ALA A 269 13.27 -7.27 0.34
C ALA A 269 12.32 -6.17 -0.17
N SER A 270 12.81 -5.37 -1.11
CA SER A 270 12.05 -4.34 -1.83
C SER A 270 12.43 -4.42 -3.32
N ILE A 271 11.47 -4.20 -4.22
CA ILE A 271 11.72 -4.11 -5.68
C ILE A 271 11.16 -2.81 -6.25
N VAL A 272 11.73 -2.33 -7.35
CA VAL A 272 11.17 -1.22 -8.15
C VAL A 272 9.87 -1.69 -8.82
N THR A 273 8.77 -0.97 -8.60
CA THR A 273 7.44 -1.24 -9.18
C THR A 273 7.05 -0.24 -10.27
N GLY A 274 7.81 0.84 -10.47
CA GLY A 274 7.57 1.83 -11.54
C GLY A 274 8.62 2.92 -11.60
N ILE A 275 8.82 3.52 -12.77
CA ILE A 275 9.85 4.55 -13.06
C ILE A 275 9.21 5.72 -13.80
N PHE A 276 9.60 6.95 -13.45
CA PHE A 276 8.93 8.16 -13.91
C PHE A 276 9.89 9.36 -14.07
N PRO A 277 10.23 9.80 -15.30
CA PRO A 277 11.01 11.02 -15.53
C PRO A 277 10.35 12.29 -14.96
N GLN A 278 11.15 13.31 -14.66
CA GLN A 278 10.72 14.55 -13.98
C GLN A 278 11.30 15.85 -14.55
N GLY A 279 12.01 15.80 -15.68
CA GLY A 279 12.61 16.99 -16.31
C GLY A 279 13.76 17.58 -15.48
N VAL A 280 14.22 18.78 -15.84
CA VAL A 280 15.34 19.46 -15.16
C VAL A 280 14.83 20.17 -13.89
N ARG A 281 15.53 19.96 -12.76
CA ARG A 281 15.24 20.60 -11.47
C ARG A 281 16.51 21.08 -10.77
N GLN A 282 16.38 22.06 -9.88
CA GLN A 282 17.47 22.53 -9.00
C GLN A 282 17.77 21.49 -7.90
N VAL A 283 19.01 21.03 -7.89
CA VAL A 283 19.58 20.07 -6.94
C VAL A 283 20.38 20.81 -5.85
N TYR A 284 20.31 20.31 -4.63
CA TYR A 284 21.00 20.79 -3.44
C TYR A 284 21.92 19.68 -2.92
N ARG A 285 23.09 20.08 -2.43
CA ARG A 285 24.06 19.18 -1.78
C ARG A 285 23.98 19.36 -0.28
N LEU A 286 23.65 18.29 0.43
CA LEU A 286 23.73 18.20 1.89
C LEU A 286 25.08 17.64 2.30
N SER A 287 25.64 18.16 3.38
CA SER A 287 26.89 17.69 3.98
C SER A 287 26.64 17.18 5.40
N PHE A 288 27.31 16.08 5.77
CA PHE A 288 27.15 15.44 7.07
C PHE A 288 28.44 15.44 7.90
N SER A 289 28.27 15.32 9.22
CA SER A 289 29.34 15.36 10.23
C SER A 289 30.42 14.29 10.12
N ASP A 290 30.21 13.24 9.34
CA ASP A 290 31.22 12.21 9.07
C ASP A 290 31.98 12.44 7.75
N GLY A 291 31.63 13.49 6.99
CA GLY A 291 32.18 13.79 5.68
C GLY A 291 31.46 13.14 4.49
N ARG A 292 30.33 12.45 4.71
CA ARG A 292 29.41 12.13 3.60
C ARG A 292 28.77 13.40 3.04
N SER A 293 28.34 13.33 1.79
CA SER A 293 27.39 14.27 1.19
C SER A 293 26.33 13.53 0.38
N ALA A 294 25.19 14.18 0.18
CA ALA A 294 24.08 13.68 -0.63
C ALA A 294 23.57 14.78 -1.56
N GLU A 295 23.09 14.42 -2.74
CA GLU A 295 22.43 15.36 -3.67
C GLU A 295 20.94 15.05 -3.78
N ALA A 296 20.11 16.10 -3.70
CA ALA A 296 18.67 16.02 -3.47
C ALA A 296 17.94 17.24 -4.05
N CYS A 297 16.70 17.10 -4.53
CA CYS A 297 15.86 18.27 -4.83
C CYS A 297 15.41 18.96 -3.52
N ALA A 298 14.98 20.23 -3.62
CA ALA A 298 14.41 20.98 -2.49
C ALA A 298 13.25 20.25 -1.79
N GLU A 299 12.46 19.51 -2.57
CA GLU A 299 11.26 18.76 -2.18
C GLU A 299 11.55 17.31 -1.76
N HIS A 300 12.81 16.92 -1.58
CA HIS A 300 13.22 15.60 -1.06
C HIS A 300 13.14 15.60 0.48
N LEU A 301 12.59 14.57 1.13
CA LEU A 301 12.01 14.69 2.48
C LEU A 301 12.60 13.80 3.62
N TRP A 302 13.66 14.26 4.29
CA TRP A 302 14.48 13.48 5.23
C TRP A 302 13.72 13.04 6.49
N ARG A 303 13.96 11.80 6.97
CA ARG A 303 13.65 11.40 8.35
C ARG A 303 14.71 11.96 9.31
N VAL A 304 14.42 13.15 9.84
CA VAL A 304 15.31 13.93 10.72
C VAL A 304 14.96 13.75 12.18
N HIS A 305 15.97 13.63 13.01
CA HIS A 305 15.89 13.63 14.46
C HIS A 305 16.56 14.90 15.02
N CYS A 306 16.10 15.38 16.17
CA CYS A 306 16.73 16.49 16.88
C CYS A 306 16.79 16.19 18.38
N ARG A 307 17.81 16.70 19.07
CA ARG A 307 18.06 16.41 20.50
C ARG A 307 16.94 16.87 21.43
N HIS A 308 16.10 17.78 20.96
CA HIS A 308 14.97 18.35 21.68
C HIS A 308 13.60 17.87 21.15
N TRP A 309 13.56 16.81 20.34
CA TRP A 309 12.33 16.15 19.88
C TRP A 309 12.17 14.80 20.60
N GLN A 310 10.93 14.42 20.92
CA GLN A 310 10.63 13.12 21.54
C GLN A 310 10.65 11.97 20.52
N ALA A 311 10.37 12.27 19.25
CA ALA A 311 10.41 11.35 18.12
C ALA A 311 11.10 11.98 16.91
N ALA A 312 11.41 11.16 15.90
CA ALA A 312 11.83 11.64 14.59
C ALA A 312 10.71 12.46 13.92
N LYS A 313 11.10 13.39 13.06
CA LYS A 313 10.21 14.13 12.15
C LYS A 313 10.62 13.84 10.72
N VAL A 314 9.72 14.11 9.80
CA VAL A 314 9.96 13.96 8.37
C VAL A 314 9.80 15.33 7.73
N LEU A 315 10.83 15.80 7.01
CA LEU A 315 11.05 17.21 6.66
C LEU A 315 11.74 17.38 5.30
N SER A 316 11.30 18.32 4.46
CA SER A 316 11.96 18.57 3.16
C SER A 316 13.38 19.12 3.31
N THR A 317 14.22 18.96 2.28
CA THR A 317 15.53 19.62 2.17
C THR A 317 15.40 21.12 2.38
N ALA A 318 14.33 21.74 1.86
CA ALA A 318 13.99 23.14 2.11
C ALA A 318 13.62 23.44 3.58
N ASP A 319 12.83 22.58 4.24
CA ASP A 319 12.52 22.73 5.68
C ASP A 319 13.79 22.64 6.53
N ILE A 320 14.73 21.77 6.18
CA ILE A 320 15.99 21.62 6.90
C ILE A 320 16.88 22.84 6.68
N MET A 321 16.91 23.42 5.47
CA MET A 321 17.57 24.71 5.21
C MET A 321 17.01 25.79 6.16
N ALA A 322 15.69 25.96 6.19
CA ALA A 322 15.01 26.94 7.06
C ALA A 322 15.17 26.67 8.57
N LEU A 323 15.42 25.42 8.97
CA LEU A 323 15.80 25.09 10.35
C LEU A 323 17.28 25.41 10.64
N LEU A 324 18.19 25.17 9.69
CA LEU A 324 19.63 25.41 9.85
C LEU A 324 19.99 26.90 9.91
N GLU A 325 19.16 27.79 9.38
CA GLU A 325 19.28 29.24 9.60
C GLU A 325 19.21 29.60 11.10
N LYS A 326 18.47 28.83 11.89
CA LYS A 326 18.26 29.08 13.33
C LYS A 326 19.35 28.37 14.13
N THR A 327 20.22 29.15 14.79
CA THR A 327 21.34 28.70 15.64
C THR A 327 20.99 27.58 16.63
N ARG A 328 19.73 27.52 17.11
CA ARG A 328 19.23 26.45 17.99
C ARG A 328 19.18 25.04 17.37
N TYR A 329 19.28 24.89 16.05
CA TYR A 329 19.25 23.59 15.33
C TYR A 329 20.59 23.22 14.67
N GLN A 330 21.47 24.19 14.42
CA GLN A 330 22.81 23.97 13.86
C GLN A 330 23.59 22.93 14.68
N GLY A 331 24.14 21.90 14.01
CA GLY A 331 24.85 20.80 14.66
C GLY A 331 23.98 19.89 15.54
N ARG A 332 22.65 19.94 15.44
CA ARG A 332 21.72 19.18 16.30
C ARG A 332 20.65 18.38 15.56
N LEU A 333 20.55 18.52 14.23
CA LEU A 333 19.71 17.70 13.34
C LEU A 333 20.54 16.51 12.82
N TRP A 334 20.05 15.28 12.91
CA TRP A 334 20.70 14.10 12.34
C TRP A 334 19.70 13.16 11.67
N ILE A 335 20.20 12.27 10.82
CA ILE A 335 19.42 11.27 10.11
C ILE A 335 19.85 9.85 10.51
N ASP A 336 19.07 8.86 10.11
CA ASP A 336 19.36 7.45 10.36
C ASP A 336 20.53 6.92 9.50
N THR A 337 21.07 5.76 9.87
CA THR A 337 22.11 5.04 9.14
C THR A 337 21.59 3.67 8.73
N ALA A 338 21.83 3.25 7.49
CA ALA A 338 21.44 1.93 6.99
C ALA A 338 21.98 0.77 7.86
N SER A 339 21.21 -0.33 7.97
CA SER A 339 21.58 -1.54 8.74
C SER A 339 22.86 -2.21 8.24
N GLY A 340 23.12 -2.11 6.94
CA GLY A 340 24.22 -2.76 6.23
C GLY A 340 23.89 -4.14 5.67
N ASP A 341 22.65 -4.61 5.77
CA ASP A 341 22.21 -5.94 5.31
C ASP A 341 21.93 -5.99 3.79
N PHE A 342 23.01 -5.93 3.00
CA PHE A 342 23.01 -5.99 1.53
C PHE A 342 24.36 -6.50 0.98
N GLY A 343 24.47 -6.67 -0.34
CA GLY A 343 25.69 -7.05 -1.05
C GLY A 343 25.63 -8.45 -1.66
N HIS A 344 26.55 -8.72 -2.60
CA HIS A 344 26.58 -10.00 -3.33
C HIS A 344 27.14 -11.17 -2.50
N HIS A 345 26.76 -12.38 -2.90
CA HIS A 345 27.22 -13.64 -2.29
C HIS A 345 28.27 -14.38 -3.14
N ASP A 346 28.75 -13.77 -4.21
CA ASP A 346 29.75 -14.34 -5.11
C ASP A 346 31.04 -14.75 -4.37
N PRO A 347 31.70 -15.85 -4.79
CA PRO A 347 32.89 -16.35 -4.12
C PRO A 347 34.04 -15.35 -4.19
N LEU A 348 34.62 -15.04 -3.02
CA LEU A 348 35.71 -14.07 -2.89
C LEU A 348 37.07 -14.77 -3.07
N PRO A 349 38.02 -14.22 -3.87
CA PRO A 349 39.30 -14.87 -4.15
C PRO A 349 40.23 -15.09 -2.94
N ILE A 350 40.00 -14.37 -1.86
CA ILE A 350 40.77 -14.40 -0.60
C ILE A 350 39.75 -14.32 0.54
N ASP A 351 40.01 -15.02 1.67
CA ASP A 351 39.19 -14.84 2.87
C ASP A 351 39.13 -13.35 3.26
N PRO A 352 37.94 -12.79 3.59
CA PRO A 352 37.81 -11.35 3.81
C PRO A 352 38.67 -10.83 4.97
N TRP A 353 38.81 -11.59 6.06
CA TRP A 353 39.66 -11.20 7.19
C TRP A 353 41.14 -11.28 6.81
N VAL A 354 41.55 -12.31 6.09
CA VAL A 354 42.93 -12.44 5.57
C VAL A 354 43.28 -11.27 4.66
N LEU A 355 42.40 -10.86 3.75
CA LEU A 355 42.62 -9.67 2.94
C LEU A 355 42.76 -8.41 3.80
N GLY A 356 41.87 -8.19 4.76
CA GLY A 356 41.94 -7.04 5.66
C GLY A 356 43.25 -7.00 6.46
N ALA A 357 43.72 -8.15 6.94
CA ALA A 357 44.99 -8.26 7.65
C ALA A 357 46.20 -7.98 6.72
N LEU A 358 46.18 -8.49 5.48
CA LEU A 358 47.23 -8.22 4.50
C LEU A 358 47.28 -6.75 4.03
N LEU A 359 46.14 -6.06 4.05
CA LEU A 359 46.09 -4.63 3.74
C LEU A 359 46.70 -3.76 4.86
N GLY A 360 46.62 -4.19 6.11
CA GLY A 360 47.43 -3.63 7.21
C GLY A 360 48.87 -4.14 7.17
N ASP A 361 49.18 -5.09 8.06
CA ASP A 361 50.52 -5.63 8.35
C ASP A 361 51.11 -6.58 7.26
N GLY A 362 50.45 -6.72 6.10
CA GLY A 362 50.96 -7.50 4.97
C GLY A 362 51.95 -6.75 4.08
N SER A 363 53.03 -7.43 3.70
CA SER A 363 53.99 -6.97 2.69
C SER A 363 53.62 -7.55 1.32
N LEU A 364 53.05 -6.70 0.46
CA LEU A 364 52.58 -7.06 -0.89
C LEU A 364 53.62 -6.79 -1.99
N THR A 365 54.81 -6.30 -1.62
CA THR A 365 55.89 -5.94 -2.55
C THR A 365 57.00 -7.00 -2.59
N GLY A 366 57.57 -7.23 -3.77
CA GLY A 366 58.73 -8.10 -3.98
C GLY A 366 58.51 -9.21 -5.02
N THR A 367 59.53 -10.02 -5.25
CA THR A 367 59.54 -11.09 -6.27
C THR A 367 59.01 -12.44 -5.77
N GLY A 368 58.78 -12.59 -4.46
CA GLY A 368 58.60 -13.88 -3.79
C GLY A 368 57.18 -14.18 -3.27
N THR A 369 57.12 -14.78 -2.08
CA THR A 369 55.91 -15.19 -1.37
C THR A 369 55.32 -14.05 -0.52
N VAL A 370 54.00 -14.08 -0.31
CA VAL A 370 53.29 -13.14 0.56
C VAL A 370 53.86 -13.22 1.98
N ARG A 371 54.10 -12.05 2.61
CA ARG A 371 54.58 -11.97 4.00
C ARG A 371 53.61 -11.19 4.88
N PHE A 372 53.59 -11.55 6.15
CA PHE A 372 52.75 -10.95 7.18
C PHE A 372 53.57 -10.79 8.45
N ALA A 373 53.57 -9.59 9.04
CA ALA A 373 54.29 -9.32 10.29
C ALA A 373 53.31 -9.32 11.47
N THR A 374 53.56 -10.12 12.52
CA THR A 374 52.77 -10.02 13.76
C THR A 374 53.51 -10.51 14.99
N ALA A 375 53.27 -9.85 16.11
CA ALA A 375 53.69 -10.29 17.44
C ALA A 375 52.57 -10.99 18.23
N SER A 376 51.36 -11.12 17.67
CA SER A 376 50.18 -11.65 18.35
C SER A 376 49.92 -13.12 17.98
N PRO A 377 49.98 -14.06 18.95
CA PRO A 377 49.64 -15.47 18.69
C PRO A 377 48.19 -15.66 18.21
N GLN A 378 47.26 -14.80 18.64
CA GLN A 378 45.86 -14.86 18.19
C GLN A 378 45.72 -14.48 16.70
N MET A 379 46.47 -13.49 16.23
CA MET A 379 46.46 -13.11 14.81
C MET A 379 47.04 -14.23 13.95
N LEU A 380 48.14 -14.84 14.41
CA LEU A 380 48.77 -15.97 13.71
C LEU A 380 47.82 -17.16 13.60
N ALA A 381 47.21 -17.59 14.71
CA ALA A 381 46.24 -18.69 14.71
C ALA A 381 45.00 -18.39 13.83
N THR A 382 44.54 -17.14 13.80
CA THR A 382 43.41 -16.72 12.94
C THR A 382 43.81 -16.74 11.46
N LEU A 383 45.04 -16.35 11.13
CA LEU A 383 45.58 -16.42 9.77
C LEU A 383 45.74 -17.87 9.32
N GLU A 384 46.36 -18.74 10.13
CA GLU A 384 46.51 -20.17 9.86
C GLU A 384 45.18 -20.86 9.61
N ALA A 385 44.13 -20.52 10.38
CA ALA A 385 42.80 -21.10 10.21
C ALA A 385 42.04 -20.61 8.96
N ARG A 386 42.41 -19.47 8.37
CA ARG A 386 41.64 -18.79 7.29
C ARG A 386 42.36 -18.67 5.95
N VAL A 387 43.66 -18.94 5.89
CA VAL A 387 44.49 -18.72 4.68
C VAL A 387 44.25 -19.73 3.54
N GLY A 388 43.44 -20.78 3.80
CA GLY A 388 43.05 -21.80 2.83
C GLY A 388 43.76 -23.13 3.04
N ALA A 389 43.11 -24.25 2.69
CA ALA A 389 43.57 -25.60 3.00
C ALA A 389 44.93 -25.96 2.35
N ASP A 390 45.23 -25.43 1.16
CA ASP A 390 46.47 -25.70 0.43
C ASP A 390 47.65 -24.83 0.89
N MET A 391 47.46 -24.01 1.92
CA MET A 391 48.36 -22.94 2.34
C MET A 391 48.76 -23.07 3.81
N THR A 392 50.01 -22.71 4.10
CA THR A 392 50.62 -22.82 5.43
C THR A 392 51.39 -21.54 5.77
N VAL A 393 51.38 -21.18 7.05
CA VAL A 393 52.15 -20.04 7.55
C VAL A 393 53.48 -20.58 8.10
N THR A 394 54.59 -19.97 7.68
CA THR A 394 55.95 -20.40 8.08
C THR A 394 56.69 -19.21 8.69
N HIS A 395 57.28 -19.40 9.87
CA HIS A 395 58.09 -18.36 10.50
C HIS A 395 59.34 -18.06 9.65
N ALA A 396 59.69 -16.78 9.51
CA ALA A 396 60.87 -16.35 8.77
C ALA A 396 61.95 -15.83 9.71
N GLN A 397 61.78 -14.61 10.25
CA GLN A 397 62.72 -13.94 11.16
C GLN A 397 61.95 -12.93 12.02
N ASN A 398 62.32 -12.77 13.29
CA ASN A 398 61.65 -11.87 14.25
C ASN A 398 60.12 -12.11 14.27
N TYR A 399 59.34 -11.13 13.84
CA TYR A 399 57.87 -11.16 13.76
C TYR A 399 57.34 -11.42 12.34
N ASP A 400 58.23 -11.66 11.36
CA ASP A 400 57.86 -11.90 9.97
C ASP A 400 57.52 -13.38 9.73
N TYR A 401 56.38 -13.60 9.09
CA TYR A 401 55.91 -14.90 8.60
C TYR A 401 55.75 -14.87 7.09
N ARG A 402 55.97 -16.02 6.45
CA ARG A 402 55.74 -16.25 5.01
C ARG A 402 54.56 -17.20 4.84
N ILE A 403 53.62 -16.80 3.99
CA ILE A 403 52.51 -17.65 3.59
C ILE A 403 52.94 -18.42 2.34
N VAL A 404 52.98 -19.75 2.43
CA VAL A 404 53.51 -20.65 1.40
C VAL A 404 52.56 -21.82 1.15
N ARG A 405 52.54 -22.37 -0.06
CA ARG A 405 51.78 -23.58 -0.37
C ARG A 405 52.30 -24.76 0.46
N GLN A 406 51.39 -25.64 0.90
CA GLN A 406 51.74 -26.85 1.65
C GLN A 406 52.64 -27.80 0.84
N ASP A 407 52.40 -27.91 -0.47
CA ASP A 407 53.19 -28.68 -1.43
C ASP A 407 54.51 -28.01 -1.85
N ARG A 408 54.80 -26.80 -1.34
CA ARG A 408 55.93 -25.93 -1.73
C ARG A 408 56.04 -25.67 -3.25
N GLY A 409 54.95 -25.83 -4.00
CA GLY A 409 54.88 -25.64 -5.44
C GLY A 409 55.31 -26.84 -6.29
N HIS A 410 55.53 -28.03 -5.69
CA HIS A 410 55.88 -29.26 -6.40
C HIS A 410 54.68 -30.21 -6.52
N VAL A 411 54.07 -30.26 -7.71
CA VAL A 411 52.98 -31.17 -8.04
C VAL A 411 53.48 -32.27 -8.99
N LEU A 412 53.15 -33.53 -8.70
CA LEU A 412 53.59 -34.67 -9.50
C LEU A 412 53.05 -34.56 -10.94
N GLY A 413 53.94 -34.44 -11.93
CA GLY A 413 53.60 -34.38 -13.35
C GLY A 413 53.60 -32.99 -14.00
N LEU A 414 53.89 -31.91 -13.27
CA LEU A 414 54.00 -30.55 -13.83
C LEU A 414 55.43 -29.99 -13.67
N GLN A 415 55.98 -29.40 -14.73
CA GLN A 415 57.29 -28.74 -14.69
C GLN A 415 57.17 -27.27 -14.24
N GLY A 416 58.05 -26.86 -13.33
CA GLY A 416 58.10 -25.49 -12.80
C GLY A 416 57.43 -25.36 -11.42
N ALA A 417 57.96 -24.47 -10.58
CA ALA A 417 57.37 -24.16 -9.29
C ALA A 417 56.06 -23.40 -9.49
N GLN A 418 54.94 -23.96 -9.05
CA GLN A 418 53.64 -23.30 -9.23
C GLN A 418 53.55 -22.00 -8.41
N ALA A 419 52.87 -21.00 -8.99
CA ALA A 419 52.59 -19.75 -8.30
C ALA A 419 51.79 -19.98 -7.00
N ASN A 420 52.03 -19.12 -6.03
CA ASN A 420 51.29 -19.08 -4.76
C ASN A 420 49.85 -18.59 -5.03
N PRO A 421 48.79 -19.38 -4.74
CA PRO A 421 47.41 -19.01 -5.07
C PRO A 421 46.98 -17.65 -4.48
N LEU A 422 47.38 -17.36 -3.24
CA LEU A 422 47.11 -16.07 -2.58
C LEU A 422 47.80 -14.91 -3.31
N ARG A 423 49.00 -15.12 -3.85
CA ARG A 423 49.67 -14.13 -4.71
C ARG A 423 48.93 -13.94 -6.03
N VAL A 424 48.50 -15.01 -6.69
CA VAL A 424 47.73 -14.93 -7.95
C VAL A 424 46.41 -14.18 -7.72
N ALA A 425 45.76 -14.40 -6.58
CA ALA A 425 44.57 -13.65 -6.18
C ALA A 425 44.87 -12.17 -5.86
N LEU A 426 46.02 -11.85 -5.26
CA LEU A 426 46.45 -10.45 -5.06
C LEU A 426 46.84 -9.76 -6.39
N GLU A 427 47.39 -10.50 -7.35
CA GLU A 427 47.68 -10.01 -8.71
C GLU A 427 46.38 -9.75 -9.49
N SER A 428 45.38 -10.64 -9.42
CA SER A 428 44.07 -10.43 -10.08
C SER A 428 43.25 -9.30 -9.44
N LEU A 429 43.39 -9.07 -8.14
CA LEU A 429 42.82 -7.93 -7.42
C LEU A 429 43.64 -6.63 -7.57
N GLN A 430 44.73 -6.64 -8.35
CA GLN A 430 45.62 -5.50 -8.60
C GLN A 430 46.31 -4.93 -7.33
N LEU A 431 46.42 -5.73 -6.28
CA LEU A 431 47.04 -5.35 -5.00
C LEU A 431 48.52 -5.74 -4.89
N TRP A 432 48.97 -6.70 -5.68
CA TRP A 432 50.37 -7.13 -5.68
C TRP A 432 51.29 -6.06 -6.26
N GLY A 433 52.44 -5.83 -5.62
CA GLY A 433 53.40 -4.79 -5.99
C GLY A 433 53.10 -3.39 -5.43
N LEU A 434 51.95 -3.18 -4.77
CA LEU A 434 51.60 -1.89 -4.15
C LEU A 434 52.32 -1.67 -2.82
N ALA A 435 52.87 -0.47 -2.65
CA ALA A 435 53.37 0.03 -1.38
C ALA A 435 52.21 0.54 -0.48
N SER A 436 52.48 0.74 0.81
CA SER A 436 51.45 1.04 1.84
C SER A 436 50.68 2.36 1.63
N ASP A 437 51.20 3.26 0.80
CA ASP A 437 50.60 4.52 0.35
C ASP A 437 49.70 4.37 -0.89
N ALA A 438 49.77 3.24 -1.60
CA ALA A 438 48.95 2.93 -2.77
C ALA A 438 47.92 1.80 -2.55
N LYS A 439 47.95 1.10 -1.40
CA LYS A 439 46.96 0.07 -1.05
C LYS A 439 45.52 0.62 -1.11
N PHE A 440 44.55 -0.23 -1.44
CA PHE A 440 43.11 0.08 -1.48
C PHE A 440 42.28 -1.18 -1.16
N ILE A 441 40.96 -1.06 -0.96
CA ILE A 441 40.05 -2.21 -0.82
C ILE A 441 39.35 -2.45 -2.17
N PRO A 442 39.49 -3.64 -2.80
CA PRO A 442 38.85 -3.90 -4.09
C PRO A 442 37.33 -3.81 -3.99
N ARG A 443 36.67 -3.28 -5.04
CA ARG A 443 35.21 -3.06 -5.07
C ARG A 443 34.40 -4.32 -4.73
N LEU A 444 34.86 -5.48 -5.21
CA LEU A 444 34.34 -6.81 -4.90
C LEU A 444 34.22 -7.11 -3.39
N TYR A 445 35.02 -6.48 -2.54
CA TYR A 445 34.92 -6.63 -1.09
C TYR A 445 34.11 -5.50 -0.43
N LEU A 446 34.04 -4.32 -1.04
CA LEU A 446 33.18 -3.20 -0.61
C LEU A 446 31.69 -3.41 -0.95
N GLU A 447 31.40 -4.34 -1.86
CA GLU A 447 30.04 -4.66 -2.35
C GLU A 447 29.57 -6.08 -1.95
N ALA A 448 30.42 -6.89 -1.32
CA ALA A 448 30.08 -8.20 -0.79
C ALA A 448 29.03 -8.14 0.33
N HIS A 449 28.40 -9.28 0.63
CA HIS A 449 27.46 -9.44 1.74
C HIS A 449 28.05 -8.99 3.10
N ARG A 450 27.16 -8.60 4.03
CA ARG A 450 27.52 -7.96 5.31
C ARG A 450 28.60 -8.68 6.13
N ALA A 451 28.58 -10.02 6.17
CA ALA A 451 29.54 -10.79 6.96
C ALA A 451 30.97 -10.67 6.39
N ALA A 452 31.15 -10.80 5.07
CA ALA A 452 32.44 -10.58 4.42
C ALA A 452 32.97 -9.16 4.64
N ARG A 453 32.14 -8.12 4.45
CA ARG A 453 32.51 -6.73 4.72
C ARG A 453 32.97 -6.50 6.17
N LEU A 454 32.25 -7.09 7.12
CA LEU A 454 32.63 -7.01 8.54
C LEU A 454 33.96 -7.73 8.83
N ASP A 455 34.25 -8.83 8.15
CA ASP A 455 35.53 -9.55 8.29
C ASP A 455 36.71 -8.81 7.65
N VAL A 456 36.56 -8.13 6.51
CA VAL A 456 37.59 -7.19 5.99
C VAL A 456 37.88 -6.09 7.02
N LEU A 457 36.82 -5.51 7.59
CA LEU A 457 36.94 -4.45 8.59
C LEU A 457 37.65 -4.96 9.86
N ARG A 458 37.37 -6.20 10.29
CA ARG A 458 38.07 -6.85 11.40
C ARG A 458 39.55 -7.04 11.09
N GLY A 459 39.93 -7.54 9.91
CA GLY A 459 41.34 -7.72 9.54
C GLY A 459 42.14 -6.41 9.59
N LEU A 460 41.56 -5.31 9.07
CA LEU A 460 42.14 -3.97 9.11
C LEU A 460 42.21 -3.39 10.54
N LEU A 461 41.27 -3.73 11.41
CA LEU A 461 41.24 -3.23 12.80
C LEU A 461 42.06 -4.08 13.78
N ASP A 462 42.18 -5.38 13.53
CA ASP A 462 43.01 -6.30 14.30
C ASP A 462 44.51 -6.07 14.01
N THR A 463 44.87 -5.51 12.84
CA THR A 463 46.19 -4.96 12.49
C THR A 463 46.35 -3.50 12.96
N ASP A 464 46.34 -2.53 12.04
CA ASP A 464 46.61 -1.08 12.23
C ASP A 464 45.53 -0.33 13.05
N GLY A 465 44.43 -0.99 13.42
CA GLY A 465 43.40 -0.42 14.28
C GLY A 465 43.78 -0.40 15.76
N TRP A 466 43.38 0.65 16.49
CA TRP A 466 43.51 0.71 17.94
C TRP A 466 42.29 1.30 18.65
N VAL A 467 42.21 1.05 19.95
CA VAL A 467 41.19 1.58 20.85
C VAL A 467 41.85 2.59 21.79
N GLU A 468 41.41 3.84 21.73
CA GLU A 468 41.84 4.91 22.65
C GLU A 468 41.32 4.65 24.08
N ARG A 469 41.96 5.24 25.10
CA ARG A 469 41.65 5.05 26.54
C ARG A 469 40.16 5.26 26.90
N TRP A 470 39.44 6.05 26.11
CA TRP A 470 38.01 6.37 26.27
C TRP A 470 37.10 5.59 25.30
N GLY A 471 37.52 4.43 24.78
CA GLY A 471 36.68 3.54 23.97
C GLY A 471 36.36 4.07 22.56
N SER A 472 37.25 4.86 21.97
CA SER A 472 37.15 5.32 20.59
C SER A 472 38.04 4.50 19.67
N VAL A 473 37.47 3.99 18.58
CA VAL A 473 38.18 3.19 17.58
C VAL A 473 38.84 4.13 16.58
N ARG A 474 40.08 3.81 16.23
CA ARG A 474 40.87 4.49 15.23
C ARG A 474 41.54 3.48 14.31
N PHE A 475 41.82 3.91 13.10
CA PHE A 475 42.69 3.23 12.14
C PHE A 475 43.57 4.30 11.49
N SER A 476 44.81 3.96 11.12
CA SER A 476 45.76 4.89 10.50
C SER A 476 46.37 4.24 9.27
N THR A 477 46.47 4.98 8.18
CA THR A 477 47.13 4.50 6.94
C THR A 477 47.87 5.64 6.25
N ALA A 478 48.87 5.31 5.44
CA ALA A 478 49.53 6.24 4.53
C ALA A 478 48.76 6.42 3.21
N SER A 479 47.88 5.48 2.86
CA SER A 479 47.12 5.53 1.61
C SER A 479 45.86 6.41 1.75
N PRO A 480 45.69 7.46 0.92
CA PRO A 480 44.45 8.24 0.89
C PRO A 480 43.26 7.39 0.40
N GLN A 481 43.49 6.44 -0.51
CA GLN A 481 42.45 5.59 -1.07
C GLN A 481 41.98 4.57 -0.03
N LEU A 482 42.89 3.87 0.66
CA LEU A 482 42.52 2.94 1.74
C LEU A 482 41.80 3.67 2.88
N ALA A 483 42.12 4.93 3.16
CA ALA A 483 41.38 5.73 4.15
C ALA A 483 39.93 6.01 3.70
N GLN A 484 39.72 6.31 2.41
CA GLN A 484 38.38 6.50 1.82
C GLN A 484 37.60 5.19 1.78
N ASP A 485 38.21 4.09 1.33
CA ASP A 485 37.60 2.76 1.28
C ASP A 485 37.25 2.25 2.68
N MET A 486 38.12 2.47 3.67
CA MET A 486 37.84 2.16 5.08
C MET A 486 36.66 2.97 5.61
N ALA A 487 36.53 4.23 5.20
CA ALA A 487 35.36 5.03 5.53
C ALA A 487 34.10 4.48 4.82
N GLU A 488 34.15 4.16 3.53
CA GLU A 488 33.04 3.52 2.80
C GLU A 488 32.61 2.20 3.46
N LEU A 489 33.56 1.33 3.79
CA LEU A 489 33.33 0.05 4.44
C LEU A 489 32.63 0.20 5.80
N VAL A 490 33.18 1.02 6.70
CA VAL A 490 32.56 1.31 8.01
C VAL A 490 31.17 1.92 7.84
N ARG A 491 31.00 2.86 6.90
CA ARG A 491 29.71 3.52 6.62
C ARG A 491 28.67 2.55 6.07
N SER A 492 29.08 1.58 5.27
CA SER A 492 28.23 0.54 4.66
C SER A 492 27.73 -0.51 5.67
N LEU A 493 28.36 -0.60 6.85
CA LEU A 493 28.00 -1.52 7.93
C LEU A 493 27.15 -0.84 9.03
N GLY A 494 26.63 0.36 8.77
CA GLY A 494 25.89 1.16 9.78
C GLY A 494 26.78 1.95 10.74
N GLY A 495 28.07 2.11 10.41
CA GLY A 495 29.02 2.91 11.18
C GLY A 495 29.09 4.38 10.77
N TRP A 496 29.69 5.18 11.65
CA TRP A 496 30.10 6.57 11.44
C TRP A 496 31.62 6.58 11.32
N CYS A 497 32.15 7.17 10.24
CA CYS A 497 33.59 7.29 10.01
C CYS A 497 33.92 8.65 9.38
N SER A 498 34.81 9.41 10.03
CA SER A 498 35.39 10.64 9.49
C SER A 498 36.90 10.51 9.37
N ILE A 499 37.50 11.11 8.36
CA ILE A 499 38.95 11.07 8.11
C ILE A 499 39.57 12.39 8.54
N SER A 500 40.70 12.35 9.24
CA SER A 500 41.62 13.49 9.38
C SER A 500 42.99 13.13 8.82
N SER A 501 43.78 14.13 8.41
CA SER A 501 45.17 13.93 7.99
C SER A 501 46.12 14.65 8.94
N LYS A 502 47.31 14.06 9.14
CA LYS A 502 48.44 14.68 9.82
C LYS A 502 49.72 14.35 9.08
N THR A 503 50.71 15.25 9.08
CA THR A 503 52.05 14.94 8.60
C THR A 503 52.92 14.51 9.79
N PRO A 504 53.14 13.20 10.02
CA PRO A 504 54.08 12.74 11.04
C PRO A 504 55.48 13.26 10.72
N HIS A 505 56.33 13.34 11.73
CA HIS A 505 57.74 13.67 11.55
C HIS A 505 58.58 12.59 12.21
N TYR A 506 59.64 12.17 11.55
CA TYR A 506 60.61 11.21 12.07
C TYR A 506 62.01 11.83 12.08
N ARG A 507 62.93 11.23 12.85
CA ARG A 507 64.35 11.57 12.74
C ARG A 507 64.99 10.63 11.74
N ASN A 508 65.69 11.18 10.74
CA ASN A 508 66.50 10.38 9.85
C ASN A 508 67.76 9.85 10.59
N SER A 509 68.57 9.02 9.92
CA SER A 509 69.84 8.49 10.45
C SER A 509 70.86 9.57 10.85
N HIS A 510 70.64 10.82 10.44
CA HIS A 510 71.48 11.99 10.74
C HIS A 510 70.87 12.85 11.88
N GLY A 511 69.82 12.36 12.56
CA GLY A 511 69.17 13.02 13.70
C GLY A 511 68.24 14.19 13.35
N LEU A 512 68.16 14.57 12.07
CA LEU A 512 67.33 15.68 11.57
C LEU A 512 65.85 15.28 11.52
N ARG A 513 64.98 16.19 11.98
CA ARG A 513 63.53 16.02 11.96
C ARG A 513 63.00 16.28 10.55
N VAL A 514 62.66 15.22 9.82
CA VAL A 514 62.06 15.27 8.48
C VAL A 514 60.56 14.92 8.53
N PRO A 515 59.73 15.52 7.67
CA PRO A 515 58.35 15.09 7.50
C PRO A 515 58.31 13.68 6.89
N GLY A 516 57.42 12.83 7.40
CA GLY A 516 57.05 11.54 6.79
C GLY A 516 55.88 11.68 5.83
N LEU A 517 55.47 10.56 5.23
CA LEU A 517 54.26 10.49 4.41
C LEU A 517 53.01 10.93 5.21
N PRO A 518 52.04 11.60 4.58
CA PRO A 518 50.77 11.94 5.24
C PRO A 518 50.10 10.72 5.86
N ALA A 519 49.73 10.80 7.13
CA ALA A 519 48.99 9.76 7.83
C ALA A 519 47.52 10.17 7.93
N TYR A 520 46.66 9.37 7.30
CA TYR A 520 45.21 9.51 7.35
C TYR A 520 44.66 8.69 8.51
N ILE A 521 43.97 9.33 9.45
CA ILE A 521 43.35 8.70 10.61
C ILE A 521 41.84 8.61 10.38
N CYS A 522 41.33 7.38 10.31
CA CYS A 522 39.92 7.09 10.29
C CYS A 522 39.38 7.05 11.73
N HIS A 523 38.44 7.93 12.05
CA HIS A 523 37.80 8.05 13.35
C HIS A 523 36.48 7.27 13.37
N ILE A 524 36.47 6.10 14.01
CA ILE A 524 35.42 5.10 13.83
C ILE A 524 34.46 5.03 15.03
N ALA A 525 33.18 4.89 14.72
CA ALA A 525 32.12 4.66 15.69
C ALA A 525 31.07 3.71 15.08
N HIS A 526 30.75 2.63 15.77
CA HIS A 526 29.78 1.62 15.32
C HIS A 526 28.80 1.31 16.47
N PRO A 527 27.51 0.98 16.19
CA PRO A 527 26.54 0.64 17.23
C PRO A 527 26.97 -0.57 18.07
N GLN A 528 27.61 -1.55 17.44
CA GLN A 528 28.18 -2.74 18.07
C GLN A 528 29.72 -2.63 18.02
N PRO A 529 30.39 -1.92 18.94
CA PRO A 529 31.83 -1.71 18.83
C PRO A 529 32.64 -3.00 19.00
N ARG A 530 32.16 -3.95 19.83
CA ARG A 530 32.83 -5.23 20.09
C ARG A 530 32.84 -6.16 18.89
N SER A 531 31.90 -6.04 17.95
CA SER A 531 31.88 -6.88 16.75
C SER A 531 32.94 -6.49 15.72
N LEU A 532 33.64 -5.37 15.91
CA LEU A 532 34.65 -4.84 14.99
C LEU A 532 36.05 -5.47 15.10
N PHE A 533 36.32 -6.25 16.16
CA PHE A 533 37.62 -6.87 16.42
C PHE A 533 37.44 -8.36 16.70
N LEU A 534 38.37 -9.21 16.29
CA LEU A 534 38.46 -10.59 16.78
C LEU A 534 39.42 -10.69 17.98
N LEU A 535 40.39 -9.79 18.10
CA LEU A 535 41.39 -9.84 19.18
C LEU A 535 40.80 -9.52 20.55
N SER A 536 40.94 -10.46 21.49
CA SER A 536 40.34 -10.35 22.83
C SER A 536 40.89 -9.16 23.63
N GLU A 537 42.16 -8.81 23.45
CA GLU A 537 42.78 -7.63 24.06
C GLU A 537 42.16 -6.30 23.57
N LYS A 538 41.84 -6.21 22.27
CA LYS A 538 41.20 -5.01 21.68
C LYS A 538 39.72 -4.96 22.10
N GLN A 539 39.03 -6.10 22.15
CA GLN A 539 37.66 -6.20 22.68
C GLN A 539 37.57 -5.81 24.18
N ALA A 540 38.53 -6.21 25.01
CA ALA A 540 38.55 -5.90 26.45
C ALA A 540 38.70 -4.40 26.73
N ARG A 541 39.34 -3.64 25.83
CA ARG A 541 39.48 -2.18 25.90
C ARG A 541 38.22 -1.43 25.46
N LEU A 542 37.22 -2.11 24.90
CA LEU A 542 35.96 -1.50 24.49
C LEU A 542 34.91 -1.54 25.62
N PRO A 543 34.20 -0.41 25.86
CA PRO A 543 33.13 -0.37 26.84
C PRO A 543 31.99 -1.33 26.44
N VAL A 544 31.34 -1.94 27.43
CA VAL A 544 30.20 -2.85 27.24
C VAL A 544 29.04 -2.13 26.55
N GLU A 545 28.72 -0.92 27.02
CA GLU A 545 27.77 0.01 26.41
C GLU A 545 28.42 1.39 26.24
N ARG A 546 28.08 2.09 25.15
CA ARG A 546 28.66 3.39 24.83
C ARG A 546 27.76 4.52 25.35
N GLN A 547 28.27 5.35 26.26
CA GLN A 547 27.50 6.44 26.88
C GLN A 547 26.94 7.50 25.89
N ARG A 548 27.50 7.64 24.69
CA ARG A 548 26.90 8.41 23.58
C ARG A 548 27.20 7.78 22.22
N ALA A 549 26.15 7.50 21.45
CA ALA A 549 26.26 7.18 20.04
C ALA A 549 26.67 8.42 19.22
N LYS A 550 27.58 8.25 18.26
CA LYS A 550 27.81 9.23 17.19
C LYS A 550 26.61 9.19 16.24
N ARG A 551 26.14 10.36 15.81
CA ARG A 551 24.93 10.54 14.98
C ARG A 551 25.32 11.19 13.67
N LEU A 552 24.63 10.86 12.57
CA LEU A 552 24.90 11.41 11.24
C LEU A 552 24.29 12.82 11.13
N THR A 553 24.91 13.77 11.81
CA THR A 553 24.42 15.15 11.95
C THR A 553 24.58 15.94 10.64
N ILE A 554 23.56 16.69 10.24
CA ILE A 554 23.60 17.58 9.07
C ILE A 554 24.41 18.83 9.43
N THR A 555 25.43 19.16 8.63
CA THR A 555 26.33 20.31 8.86
C THR A 555 26.03 21.51 7.98
N GLY A 556 25.46 21.29 6.79
CA GLY A 556 25.07 22.36 5.87
C GLY A 556 24.36 21.83 4.63
N ILE A 557 23.65 22.72 3.94
CA ILE A 557 22.95 22.46 2.68
C ILE A 557 23.22 23.65 1.76
N ALA A 558 23.63 23.39 0.51
CA ALA A 558 23.88 24.43 -0.48
C ALA A 558 23.29 24.02 -1.84
N PRO A 559 22.84 24.96 -2.69
CA PRO A 559 22.50 24.65 -4.08
C PRO A 559 23.75 24.12 -4.82
N SER A 560 23.56 23.09 -5.65
CA SER A 560 24.64 22.39 -6.36
C SER A 560 24.62 22.68 -7.85
N ARG A 561 23.55 22.28 -8.54
CA ARG A 561 23.38 22.38 -10.01
C ARG A 561 21.91 22.18 -10.39
N GLU A 562 21.53 22.56 -11.60
CA GLU A 562 20.31 22.04 -12.23
C GLU A 562 20.63 20.74 -12.97
N ALA A 563 19.77 19.73 -12.86
CA ALA A 563 19.99 18.42 -13.48
C ALA A 563 18.65 17.75 -13.86
N PRO A 564 18.62 16.90 -14.91
CA PRO A 564 17.45 16.08 -15.21
C PRO A 564 17.22 15.07 -14.09
N CYS A 565 15.96 14.93 -13.66
CA CYS A 565 15.56 14.09 -12.54
C CYS A 565 14.53 13.01 -12.92
N GLN A 566 14.38 12.01 -12.04
CA GLN A 566 13.49 10.86 -12.14
C GLN A 566 12.98 10.44 -10.75
N CYS A 567 11.78 9.86 -10.69
CA CYS A 567 11.22 9.19 -9.52
C CYS A 567 11.12 7.68 -9.77
N ILE A 568 11.14 6.87 -8.71
CA ILE A 568 10.72 5.45 -8.74
C ILE A 568 9.65 5.15 -7.67
N ALA A 569 8.87 4.10 -7.90
CA ALA A 569 7.95 3.46 -6.96
C ALA A 569 8.48 2.08 -6.55
N VAL A 570 8.12 1.59 -5.37
CA VAL A 570 8.69 0.35 -4.79
C VAL A 570 7.69 -0.49 -3.99
N SER A 571 8.02 -1.76 -3.78
CA SER A 571 7.16 -2.78 -3.17
C SER A 571 7.22 -2.91 -1.64
N HIS A 572 8.09 -2.18 -0.94
CA HIS A 572 8.20 -2.30 0.52
C HIS A 572 6.88 -1.87 1.20
N PRO A 573 6.43 -2.50 2.32
CA PRO A 573 5.15 -2.16 2.96
C PRO A 573 5.04 -0.72 3.47
N GLU A 574 6.17 -0.06 3.76
CA GLU A 574 6.19 1.37 4.11
C GLU A 574 6.25 2.29 2.86
N HIS A 575 6.30 1.71 1.66
CA HIS A 575 6.58 2.35 0.36
C HIS A 575 7.85 3.20 0.30
N LEU A 576 8.78 2.92 1.22
CA LEU A 576 10.10 3.52 1.34
C LEU A 576 11.17 2.68 0.63
N TYR A 577 12.18 3.36 0.12
CA TYR A 577 13.43 2.78 -0.38
C TYR A 577 14.57 3.67 0.07
N ILE A 578 15.79 3.12 0.22
CA ILE A 578 16.97 3.96 0.47
C ILE A 578 17.37 4.69 -0.81
N THR A 579 16.61 5.71 -1.18
CA THR A 579 17.23 7.00 -1.43
C THR A 579 17.54 7.66 -0.09
N ASN A 580 17.98 8.91 -0.12
CA ASN A 580 17.61 9.73 1.01
C ASN A 580 16.06 9.95 0.93
N ASP A 581 15.36 10.14 2.05
CA ASP A 581 14.29 11.16 2.15
C ASP A 581 12.83 10.92 1.71
N ASP A 582 12.13 10.19 2.59
CA ASP A 582 10.69 9.87 2.70
C ASP A 582 9.68 11.03 2.99
N VAL A 583 8.71 11.42 2.12
CA VAL A 583 7.36 11.97 2.52
C VAL A 583 6.36 11.87 1.35
N VAL A 584 5.07 12.04 1.68
CA VAL A 584 3.85 11.78 0.92
C VAL A 584 2.90 13.01 0.91
N THR A 585 2.17 13.23 -0.20
CA THR A 585 1.18 14.32 -0.45
C THR A 585 0.18 13.97 -1.60
N HIS A 586 -1.12 14.32 -1.56
CA HIS A 586 -2.00 14.69 -0.43
C HIS A 586 -3.53 14.54 -0.69
N ASN A 587 -3.94 13.83 -1.76
CA ASN A 587 -5.28 13.93 -2.40
C ASN A 587 -6.49 13.75 -1.46
N THR A 588 -6.36 12.90 -0.44
CA THR A 588 -7.35 12.59 0.59
C THR A 588 -7.93 13.82 1.31
N ALA A 589 -7.17 14.93 1.42
CA ALA A 589 -7.56 16.06 2.28
C ALA A 589 -8.87 16.76 1.87
N PHE A 590 -9.12 16.94 0.57
CA PHE A 590 -10.34 17.61 0.10
C PHE A 590 -11.58 16.73 0.34
N ALA A 591 -11.50 15.45 -0.02
CA ALA A 591 -12.57 14.48 0.22
C ALA A 591 -12.85 14.29 1.73
N VAL A 592 -11.81 14.32 2.57
CA VAL A 592 -11.96 14.27 4.03
C VAL A 592 -12.61 15.54 4.59
N ASN A 593 -12.34 16.74 4.06
CA ASN A 593 -13.03 17.94 4.53
C ASN A 593 -14.52 17.95 4.15
N ILE A 594 -14.88 17.41 2.98
CA ILE A 594 -16.29 17.19 2.62
C ILE A 594 -16.92 16.16 3.57
N ALA A 595 -16.27 15.01 3.80
CA ALA A 595 -16.75 13.99 4.73
C ALA A 595 -16.91 14.51 6.18
N GLU A 596 -15.95 15.31 6.65
CA GLU A 596 -15.99 16.04 7.92
C GLU A 596 -17.22 16.97 7.98
N HIS A 597 -17.47 17.75 6.93
CA HIS A 597 -18.61 18.66 6.88
C HIS A 597 -19.96 17.92 6.92
N VAL A 598 -20.14 16.91 6.05
CA VAL A 598 -21.37 16.10 5.99
C VAL A 598 -21.64 15.38 7.32
N ALA A 599 -20.60 14.86 7.97
CA ALA A 599 -20.76 14.15 9.23
C ALA A 599 -21.05 15.10 10.42
N LEU A 600 -20.47 16.31 10.44
CA LEU A 600 -20.62 17.26 11.56
C LEU A 600 -21.80 18.24 11.44
N HIS A 601 -22.08 18.74 10.23
CA HIS A 601 -23.04 19.82 9.99
C HIS A 601 -24.37 19.30 9.47
N GLU A 602 -24.35 18.41 8.48
CA GLU A 602 -25.58 17.72 8.00
C GLU A 602 -26.01 16.59 8.94
N GLY A 603 -25.11 16.12 9.81
CA GLY A 603 -25.37 15.05 10.78
C GLY A 603 -25.61 13.67 10.15
N LEU A 604 -25.26 13.50 8.87
CA LEU A 604 -25.52 12.28 8.12
C LEU A 604 -24.40 11.24 8.31
N PRO A 605 -24.69 9.93 8.32
CA PRO A 605 -23.67 8.89 8.42
C PRO A 605 -22.75 8.86 7.19
N VAL A 606 -21.43 8.86 7.41
CA VAL A 606 -20.41 8.85 6.35
C VAL A 606 -19.49 7.64 6.45
N ALA A 607 -19.22 7.01 5.31
CA ALA A 607 -18.29 5.88 5.18
C ALA A 607 -17.04 6.30 4.39
N ILE A 608 -15.85 6.00 4.91
CA ILE A 608 -14.57 6.21 4.22
C ILE A 608 -13.83 4.88 4.08
N PHE A 609 -13.62 4.44 2.85
CA PHE A 609 -12.77 3.31 2.49
C PHE A 609 -11.38 3.84 2.12
N SER A 610 -10.40 3.63 2.99
CA SER A 610 -9.06 4.23 2.91
C SER A 610 -8.00 3.15 2.69
N MET A 611 -7.60 2.95 1.44
CA MET A 611 -6.65 1.91 1.03
C MET A 611 -5.20 2.46 0.93
N GLU A 612 -5.01 3.78 0.79
CA GLU A 612 -3.69 4.42 0.83
C GLU A 612 -3.23 4.75 2.27
N MET A 613 -4.16 5.02 3.19
CA MET A 613 -3.86 5.49 4.55
C MET A 613 -4.54 4.69 5.64
N GLY A 614 -3.79 4.34 6.69
CA GLY A 614 -4.37 3.74 7.90
C GLY A 614 -5.29 4.71 8.67
N ALA A 615 -6.35 4.17 9.27
CA ALA A 615 -7.42 4.88 9.94
C ALA A 615 -6.93 5.82 11.05
N ALA A 616 -5.89 5.43 11.80
CA ALA A 616 -5.28 6.28 12.82
C ALA A 616 -4.65 7.56 12.24
N GLN A 617 -4.06 7.49 11.04
CA GLN A 617 -3.51 8.67 10.37
C GLN A 617 -4.61 9.58 9.82
N LEU A 618 -5.70 8.98 9.31
CA LEU A 618 -6.88 9.71 8.85
C LEU A 618 -7.57 10.43 10.02
N ALA A 619 -7.74 9.76 11.17
CA ALA A 619 -8.34 10.32 12.38
C ALA A 619 -7.56 11.54 12.90
N VAL A 620 -6.22 11.49 12.92
CA VAL A 620 -5.38 12.66 13.29
C VAL A 620 -5.62 13.83 12.33
N ARG A 621 -5.76 13.58 11.02
CA ARG A 621 -6.07 14.63 10.04
C ARG A 621 -7.44 15.27 10.29
N ILE A 622 -8.48 14.45 10.44
CA ILE A 622 -9.86 14.90 10.73
C ILE A 622 -9.88 15.75 12.00
N VAL A 623 -9.31 15.24 13.10
CA VAL A 623 -9.24 15.95 14.39
C VAL A 623 -8.50 17.29 14.26
N GLY A 624 -7.38 17.35 13.52
CA GLY A 624 -6.62 18.58 13.32
C GLY A 624 -7.32 19.60 12.42
N SER A 625 -8.11 19.13 11.45
CA SER A 625 -8.97 19.98 10.63
C SER A 625 -10.06 20.64 11.47
N ILE A 626 -10.85 19.84 12.22
CA ILE A 626 -11.95 20.31 13.07
C ILE A 626 -11.46 21.27 14.16
N ALA A 627 -10.39 20.88 14.87
CA ALA A 627 -9.80 21.72 15.91
C ALA A 627 -9.12 22.98 15.34
N LYS A 628 -8.89 23.04 14.02
CA LYS A 628 -7.99 23.96 13.28
C LYS A 628 -6.60 24.08 13.93
N VAL A 629 -6.00 22.95 14.26
CA VAL A 629 -4.68 22.82 14.91
C VAL A 629 -3.64 22.38 13.88
N ASP A 630 -2.39 22.84 14.02
CA ASP A 630 -1.32 22.40 13.12
C ASP A 630 -1.13 20.87 13.20
N GLN A 631 -1.19 20.19 12.06
CA GLN A 631 -1.00 18.74 11.97
C GLN A 631 0.36 18.29 12.51
N SER A 632 1.36 19.17 12.46
CA SER A 632 2.66 18.99 13.07
C SER A 632 2.62 19.14 14.59
N HIS A 633 1.73 19.94 15.17
CA HIS A 633 1.58 20.01 16.63
C HIS A 633 0.92 18.74 17.16
N LEU A 634 -0.15 18.28 16.51
CA LEU A 634 -0.83 17.02 16.84
C LEU A 634 0.08 15.80 16.70
N ARG A 635 0.68 15.60 15.51
CA ARG A 635 1.58 14.46 15.24
C ARG A 635 2.80 14.40 16.17
N ASN A 636 3.25 15.54 16.70
CA ASN A 636 4.41 15.62 17.59
C ASN A 636 4.06 15.80 19.08
N GLY A 637 2.78 15.79 19.47
CA GLY A 637 2.32 15.99 20.86
C GLY A 637 2.66 17.36 21.45
N ARG A 638 2.77 18.41 20.61
CA ARG A 638 3.25 19.76 20.98
C ARG A 638 2.17 20.82 20.84
N LEU A 639 1.01 20.51 21.38
CA LEU A 639 -0.12 21.42 21.47
C LEU A 639 0.24 22.59 22.40
N THR A 640 0.02 23.80 21.94
CA THR A 640 0.06 25.00 22.79
C THR A 640 -1.09 24.96 23.79
N THR A 641 -0.99 25.78 24.85
CA THR A 641 -2.03 25.86 25.89
C THR A 641 -3.41 26.24 25.32
N ASP A 642 -3.45 26.95 24.19
CA ASP A 642 -4.68 27.39 23.52
C ASP A 642 -5.20 26.36 22.48
N GLU A 643 -4.36 25.44 22.02
CA GLU A 643 -4.75 24.35 21.12
C GLU A 643 -5.40 23.18 21.89
N TRP A 644 -5.01 22.95 23.16
CA TRP A 644 -5.58 21.88 24.00
C TRP A 644 -7.11 21.97 24.17
N PRO A 645 -7.72 23.12 24.54
CA PRO A 645 -9.19 23.22 24.66
C PRO A 645 -9.91 22.92 23.34
N ARG A 646 -9.38 23.44 22.23
CA ARG A 646 -9.95 23.27 20.88
C ARG A 646 -9.87 21.83 20.39
N LEU A 647 -8.80 21.12 20.77
CA LEU A 647 -8.67 19.68 20.53
C LEU A 647 -9.71 18.88 21.32
N THR A 648 -9.90 19.18 22.62
CA THR A 648 -10.92 18.52 23.45
C THR A 648 -12.31 18.73 22.87
N GLU A 649 -12.66 19.96 22.48
CA GLU A 649 -13.93 20.29 21.84
C GLU A 649 -14.14 19.52 20.52
N ALA A 650 -13.11 19.39 19.69
CA ALA A 650 -13.18 18.62 18.44
C ALA A 650 -13.40 17.11 18.69
N ILE A 651 -12.75 16.55 19.71
CA ILE A 651 -12.94 15.14 20.12
C ILE A 651 -14.37 14.93 20.66
N GLU A 652 -14.90 15.86 21.46
CA GLU A 652 -16.28 15.79 21.96
C GLU A 652 -17.32 15.86 20.84
N LYS A 653 -17.11 16.70 19.82
CA LYS A 653 -17.97 16.74 18.62
C LYS A 653 -17.93 15.41 17.87
N LEU A 654 -16.73 14.87 17.61
CA LEU A 654 -16.57 13.59 16.89
C LEU A 654 -17.21 12.39 17.60
N ARG A 655 -17.30 12.39 18.94
CA ARG A 655 -17.94 11.30 19.70
C ARG A 655 -19.42 11.09 19.39
N ASN A 656 -20.11 12.12 18.89
CA ASN A 656 -21.55 12.09 18.63
C ASN A 656 -21.88 11.89 17.14
N VAL A 657 -20.87 11.63 16.30
CA VAL A 657 -20.97 11.67 14.84
C VAL A 657 -20.71 10.29 14.22
N SER A 658 -21.56 9.89 13.28
CA SER A 658 -21.47 8.61 12.57
C SER A 658 -20.47 8.65 11.41
N LEU A 659 -19.19 8.77 11.73
CA LEU A 659 -18.09 8.69 10.77
C LEU A 659 -17.37 7.34 10.88
N HIS A 660 -17.45 6.52 9.84
CA HIS A 660 -16.93 5.15 9.81
C HIS A 660 -15.77 5.03 8.82
N ILE A 661 -14.66 4.42 9.25
CA ILE A 661 -13.44 4.25 8.45
C ILE A 661 -13.13 2.76 8.32
N ASP A 662 -12.93 2.30 7.08
CA ASP A 662 -12.45 0.96 6.73
C ASP A 662 -11.06 1.11 6.10
N GLU A 663 -10.04 0.47 6.69
CA GLU A 663 -8.64 0.52 6.23
C GLU A 663 -8.19 -0.75 5.49
N THR A 664 -9.15 -1.58 5.05
CA THR A 664 -8.85 -2.84 4.34
C THR A 664 -8.21 -2.56 2.97
N PRO A 665 -6.98 -3.05 2.70
CA PRO A 665 -6.29 -2.81 1.44
C PRO A 665 -6.85 -3.71 0.32
N GLY A 666 -6.81 -3.22 -0.92
CA GLY A 666 -7.07 -4.05 -2.10
C GLY A 666 -8.53 -4.47 -2.32
N LEU A 667 -9.49 -3.87 -1.62
CA LEU A 667 -10.92 -4.22 -1.69
C LEU A 667 -11.44 -4.31 -3.13
N THR A 668 -12.22 -5.35 -3.41
CA THR A 668 -13.02 -5.49 -4.63
C THR A 668 -14.28 -4.61 -4.57
N PRO A 669 -14.90 -4.28 -5.72
CA PRO A 669 -16.17 -3.56 -5.76
C PRO A 669 -17.30 -4.30 -5.02
N SER A 670 -17.27 -5.64 -5.02
CA SER A 670 -18.26 -6.50 -4.35
C SER A 670 -18.15 -6.43 -2.83
N GLU A 671 -16.93 -6.54 -2.28
CA GLU A 671 -16.67 -6.40 -0.84
C GLU A 671 -17.02 -5.00 -0.34
N LEU A 672 -16.62 -3.95 -1.08
CA LEU A 672 -16.94 -2.56 -0.76
C LEU A 672 -18.46 -2.35 -0.72
N ARG A 673 -19.19 -2.87 -1.72
CA ARG A 673 -20.66 -2.85 -1.76
C ARG A 673 -21.29 -3.63 -0.60
N ALA A 674 -20.74 -4.78 -0.21
CA ALA A 674 -21.21 -5.55 0.94
C ALA A 674 -20.99 -4.80 2.27
N ASN A 675 -19.82 -4.21 2.48
CA ASN A 675 -19.49 -3.39 3.65
C ASN A 675 -20.38 -2.14 3.73
N ALA A 676 -20.54 -1.40 2.62
CA ALA A 676 -21.42 -0.23 2.55
C ALA A 676 -22.89 -0.57 2.81
N ARG A 677 -23.42 -1.66 2.23
CA ARG A 677 -24.78 -2.17 2.53
C ARG A 677 -24.96 -2.53 4.01
N ARG A 678 -23.97 -3.19 4.62
CA ARG A 678 -24.00 -3.58 6.04
C ARG A 678 -24.09 -2.36 6.94
N LEU A 679 -23.30 -1.32 6.65
CA LEU A 679 -23.33 -0.05 7.39
C LEU A 679 -24.64 0.72 7.15
N ALA A 680 -25.10 0.83 5.90
CA ALA A 680 -26.38 1.47 5.58
C ALA A 680 -27.55 0.83 6.35
N ARG A 681 -27.59 -0.51 6.50
CA ARG A 681 -28.60 -1.20 7.31
C ARG A 681 -28.51 -0.91 8.82
N GLN A 682 -27.32 -0.59 9.34
CA GLN A 682 -27.13 -0.22 10.75
C GLN A 682 -27.52 1.24 11.01
N CYS A 683 -27.21 2.14 10.07
CA CYS A 683 -27.42 3.59 10.21
C CYS A 683 -28.71 4.10 9.53
N GLY A 684 -29.47 3.24 8.86
CA GLY A 684 -30.66 3.59 8.07
C GLY A 684 -30.32 4.01 6.64
N GLN A 685 -29.62 5.14 6.50
CA GLN A 685 -29.16 5.68 5.21
C GLN A 685 -27.77 6.32 5.37
N LEU A 686 -26.92 6.19 4.35
CA LEU A 686 -25.62 6.87 4.30
C LEU A 686 -25.77 8.21 3.57
N GLY A 687 -25.19 9.28 4.11
CA GLY A 687 -25.13 10.59 3.46
C GLY A 687 -23.98 10.72 2.46
N LEU A 688 -22.87 10.01 2.68
CA LEU A 688 -21.71 10.04 1.79
C LEU A 688 -20.88 8.76 1.90
N ILE A 689 -20.34 8.30 0.76
CA ILE A 689 -19.29 7.28 0.70
C ILE A 689 -18.04 7.90 0.04
N VAL A 690 -16.87 7.72 0.63
CA VAL A 690 -15.56 8.14 0.09
C VAL A 690 -14.68 6.91 -0.13
N VAL A 691 -13.98 6.85 -1.27
CA VAL A 691 -13.07 5.74 -1.63
C VAL A 691 -11.70 6.31 -2.03
N ASP A 692 -10.65 5.98 -1.28
CA ASP A 692 -9.27 6.47 -1.45
C ASP A 692 -8.25 5.34 -1.69
N TYR A 693 -7.78 5.06 -2.91
CA TYR A 693 -8.17 5.61 -4.20
C TYR A 693 -8.49 4.47 -5.18
N LEU A 694 -9.27 4.74 -6.23
CA LEU A 694 -9.78 3.77 -7.21
C LEU A 694 -8.72 2.78 -7.71
N GLN A 695 -7.54 3.29 -8.05
CA GLN A 695 -6.46 2.47 -8.60
C GLN A 695 -5.75 1.56 -7.58
N LEU A 696 -6.16 1.52 -6.30
CA LEU A 696 -5.76 0.49 -5.32
C LEU A 696 -6.78 -0.65 -5.17
N MET A 697 -7.97 -0.54 -5.75
CA MET A 697 -8.94 -1.62 -5.76
C MET A 697 -8.46 -2.77 -6.67
N SER A 698 -8.86 -3.99 -6.31
CA SER A 698 -8.65 -5.20 -7.10
C SER A 698 -9.90 -5.51 -7.93
N GLY A 699 -9.71 -5.97 -9.16
CA GLY A 699 -10.77 -6.63 -9.93
C GLY A 699 -11.20 -7.96 -9.33
N SER A 700 -12.32 -8.48 -9.81
CA SER A 700 -12.84 -9.79 -9.40
C SER A 700 -11.84 -10.91 -9.69
N ALA A 701 -11.61 -11.80 -8.71
CA ALA A 701 -10.48 -12.74 -8.74
C ALA A 701 -10.54 -13.74 -9.92
N GLY A 702 -9.62 -13.60 -10.88
CA GLY A 702 -9.46 -14.56 -11.98
C GLY A 702 -8.54 -14.12 -13.12
N SER A 703 -8.37 -12.81 -13.34
CA SER A 703 -7.68 -12.28 -14.52
C SER A 703 -6.20 -11.95 -14.31
N GLN A 704 -5.37 -12.98 -14.11
CA GLN A 704 -3.92 -12.87 -14.35
C GLN A 704 -3.64 -12.67 -15.86
N GLY A 705 -3.81 -11.44 -16.35
CA GLY A 705 -3.52 -11.05 -17.72
C GLY A 705 -4.46 -10.04 -18.38
N GLU A 706 -5.51 -9.54 -17.69
CA GLU A 706 -6.38 -8.52 -18.29
C GLU A 706 -5.75 -7.12 -18.30
N ASN A 707 -6.21 -6.29 -19.23
CA ASN A 707 -5.79 -4.90 -19.36
C ASN A 707 -6.39 -4.08 -18.21
N ARG A 708 -5.57 -3.33 -17.47
CA ARG A 708 -5.96 -2.53 -16.28
C ARG A 708 -7.09 -1.53 -16.56
N ALA A 709 -7.25 -1.09 -17.81
CA ALA A 709 -8.39 -0.28 -18.26
C ALA A 709 -9.76 -1.00 -18.14
N THR A 710 -9.81 -2.31 -18.39
CA THR A 710 -11.03 -3.14 -18.26
C THR A 710 -11.41 -3.28 -16.79
N GLU A 711 -10.42 -3.56 -15.95
CA GLU A 711 -10.55 -3.70 -14.49
C GLU A 711 -11.07 -2.40 -13.84
N LEU A 712 -10.46 -1.25 -14.19
CA LEU A 712 -10.93 0.07 -13.76
C LEU A 712 -12.34 0.38 -14.25
N GLY A 713 -12.72 -0.11 -15.44
CA GLY A 713 -14.09 -0.01 -15.93
C GLY A 713 -15.08 -0.87 -15.14
N GLU A 714 -14.72 -2.08 -14.70
CA GLU A 714 -15.54 -2.87 -13.76
C GLU A 714 -15.71 -2.15 -12.41
N ILE A 715 -14.62 -1.66 -11.83
CA ILE A 715 -14.63 -0.91 -10.56
C ILE A 715 -15.53 0.33 -10.66
N SER A 716 -15.36 1.11 -11.71
CA SER A 716 -16.15 2.32 -11.99
C SER A 716 -17.65 2.04 -12.08
N ARG A 717 -18.06 1.06 -12.91
CA ARG A 717 -19.46 0.62 -13.01
C ARG A 717 -19.99 0.09 -11.68
N GLY A 718 -19.18 -0.67 -10.93
CA GLY A 718 -19.51 -1.18 -9.60
C GLY A 718 -19.87 -0.06 -8.62
N LEU A 719 -19.08 1.01 -8.58
CA LEU A 719 -19.30 2.17 -7.72
C LEU A 719 -20.49 3.03 -8.17
N LYS A 720 -20.72 3.19 -9.49
CA LYS A 720 -21.93 3.87 -9.98
C LYS A 720 -23.21 3.07 -9.67
N MET A 721 -23.16 1.74 -9.72
CA MET A 721 -24.25 0.88 -9.26
C MET A 721 -24.47 1.01 -7.74
N LEU A 722 -23.40 1.02 -6.94
CA LEU A 722 -23.47 1.23 -5.50
C LEU A 722 -24.15 2.56 -5.13
N ALA A 723 -23.73 3.66 -5.77
CA ALA A 723 -24.31 4.99 -5.56
C ALA A 723 -25.82 4.96 -5.79
N LYS A 724 -26.23 4.50 -6.98
CA LYS A 724 -27.64 4.38 -7.39
C LYS A 724 -28.46 3.47 -6.48
N GLU A 725 -27.87 2.37 -6.00
CA GLU A 725 -28.58 1.42 -5.14
C GLU A 725 -28.84 1.99 -3.74
N LEU A 726 -27.82 2.58 -3.11
CA LEU A 726 -27.92 3.14 -1.76
C LEU A 726 -28.53 4.55 -1.73
N GLN A 727 -28.83 5.14 -2.90
CA GLN A 727 -29.28 6.53 -3.05
C GLN A 727 -28.36 7.50 -2.28
N CYS A 728 -27.06 7.30 -2.44
CA CYS A 728 -26.00 7.98 -1.68
C CYS A 728 -24.91 8.45 -2.67
N PRO A 729 -24.40 9.68 -2.56
CA PRO A 729 -23.26 10.13 -3.35
C PRO A 729 -21.99 9.34 -3.02
N VAL A 730 -21.25 8.93 -4.04
CA VAL A 730 -19.96 8.22 -3.91
C VAL A 730 -18.84 9.10 -4.46
N ILE A 731 -17.97 9.62 -3.59
CA ILE A 731 -16.73 10.28 -3.99
C ILE A 731 -15.63 9.23 -4.17
N ALA A 732 -15.15 9.10 -5.40
CA ALA A 732 -14.08 8.20 -5.77
C ALA A 732 -12.81 9.00 -6.12
N LEU A 733 -11.75 8.85 -5.32
CA LEU A 733 -10.46 9.48 -5.58
C LEU A 733 -9.73 8.76 -6.71
N SER A 734 -9.14 9.54 -7.62
CA SER A 734 -8.46 9.03 -8.81
C SER A 734 -7.12 9.73 -9.04
N GLN A 735 -6.11 8.98 -9.48
CA GLN A 735 -4.82 9.56 -9.84
C GLN A 735 -4.75 9.97 -11.33
N LEU A 736 -4.19 11.14 -11.59
CA LEU A 736 -3.96 11.66 -12.94
C LEU A 736 -2.67 11.13 -13.57
N ASN A 737 -2.71 10.94 -14.89
CA ASN A 737 -1.55 10.72 -15.76
C ASN A 737 -0.50 11.84 -15.64
N ARG A 738 0.74 11.55 -16.04
CA ARG A 738 1.84 12.53 -16.04
C ARG A 738 1.86 13.45 -17.27
N SER A 739 0.96 13.24 -18.24
CA SER A 739 0.79 14.06 -19.45
C SER A 739 0.55 15.55 -19.15
N VAL A 740 -0.18 15.86 -18.09
CA VAL A 740 -0.39 17.24 -17.61
C VAL A 740 0.93 17.95 -17.25
N GLU A 741 1.96 17.22 -16.82
CA GLU A 741 3.26 17.80 -16.43
C GLU A 741 4.13 18.24 -17.61
N THR A 742 3.83 17.80 -18.84
CA THR A 742 4.59 18.24 -20.05
C THR A 742 3.92 19.39 -20.80
N ARG A 743 2.61 19.61 -20.60
CA ARG A 743 1.85 20.73 -21.20
C ARG A 743 2.33 22.09 -20.67
N THR A 744 2.12 23.17 -21.43
CA THR A 744 2.40 24.54 -20.98
C THR A 744 1.45 24.97 -19.86
N ASP A 745 0.14 24.79 -20.07
CA ASP A 745 -0.85 24.85 -18.99
C ASP A 745 -0.88 23.51 -18.24
N LYS A 746 -0.73 23.57 -16.92
CA LYS A 746 -0.69 22.43 -15.98
C LYS A 746 -2.07 22.12 -15.37
N ARG A 747 -3.13 22.84 -15.76
CA ARG A 747 -4.52 22.50 -15.39
C ARG A 747 -4.91 21.13 -15.98
N PRO A 748 -5.34 20.15 -15.17
CA PRO A 748 -5.78 18.85 -15.67
C PRO A 748 -6.98 18.94 -16.60
N MET A 749 -7.09 17.99 -17.53
CA MET A 749 -8.26 17.80 -18.38
C MET A 749 -8.69 16.33 -18.38
N MET A 750 -9.85 16.04 -18.98
CA MET A 750 -10.46 14.69 -19.01
C MET A 750 -9.51 13.59 -19.52
N SER A 751 -8.70 13.88 -20.53
CA SER A 751 -7.70 12.95 -21.07
C SER A 751 -6.51 12.66 -20.14
N ASP A 752 -6.33 13.42 -19.06
CA ASP A 752 -5.33 13.12 -18.02
C ASP A 752 -5.84 12.12 -16.98
N LEU A 753 -7.12 11.73 -16.99
CA LEU A 753 -7.56 10.59 -16.18
C LEU A 753 -6.83 9.33 -16.66
N ARG A 754 -6.29 8.55 -15.71
CA ARG A 754 -5.58 7.33 -16.04
C ARG A 754 -6.54 6.29 -16.59
N GLU A 755 -6.27 5.80 -17.81
CA GLU A 755 -7.03 4.74 -18.47
C GLU A 755 -8.54 5.12 -18.57
N SER A 756 -8.80 6.38 -18.94
CA SER A 756 -10.02 7.16 -18.63
C SER A 756 -11.36 6.65 -19.14
N GLY A 757 -11.39 5.86 -20.22
CA GLY A 757 -12.58 5.74 -21.09
C GLY A 757 -13.88 5.31 -20.38
N ALA A 758 -13.79 4.39 -19.42
CA ALA A 758 -14.96 3.95 -18.65
C ALA A 758 -15.31 4.92 -17.50
N ILE A 759 -14.30 5.36 -16.73
CA ILE A 759 -14.45 6.30 -15.60
C ILE A 759 -15.11 7.60 -16.07
N GLU A 760 -14.68 8.11 -17.23
CA GLU A 760 -15.24 9.31 -17.85
C GLU A 760 -16.72 9.12 -18.25
N GLN A 761 -17.14 7.92 -18.65
CA GLN A 761 -18.53 7.65 -19.03
C GLN A 761 -19.43 7.49 -17.80
N ASP A 762 -19.01 6.66 -16.83
CA ASP A 762 -19.83 6.28 -15.68
C ASP A 762 -20.07 7.45 -14.71
N ALA A 763 -19.05 8.26 -14.45
CA ALA A 763 -19.12 9.37 -13.49
C ALA A 763 -20.16 10.43 -13.92
N ASP A 764 -20.83 11.03 -12.96
CA ASP A 764 -21.80 12.10 -13.18
C ASP A 764 -21.15 13.47 -13.04
N ILE A 765 -20.20 13.57 -12.11
CA ILE A 765 -19.38 14.76 -11.86
C ILE A 765 -17.90 14.34 -11.84
N ILE A 766 -17.05 15.10 -12.52
CA ILE A 766 -15.59 14.95 -12.44
C ILE A 766 -14.98 16.28 -12.05
N MET A 767 -14.25 16.28 -10.93
CA MET A 767 -13.55 17.42 -10.37
C MET A 767 -12.04 17.18 -10.41
N PHE A 768 -11.28 18.17 -10.88
CA PHE A 768 -9.82 18.17 -10.83
C PHE A 768 -9.32 19.19 -9.82
N ILE A 769 -8.31 18.81 -9.02
CA ILE A 769 -7.61 19.76 -8.15
C ILE A 769 -6.36 20.27 -8.86
N TYR A 770 -6.31 21.58 -9.13
CA TYR A 770 -5.12 22.30 -9.57
C TYR A 770 -4.66 23.27 -8.46
N ARG A 771 -3.35 23.45 -8.34
CA ARG A 771 -2.73 24.41 -7.42
C ARG A 771 -1.54 25.05 -8.12
N ASP A 772 -1.61 26.35 -8.38
CA ASP A 772 -0.54 27.04 -9.10
C ASP A 772 0.75 27.13 -8.27
N ASP A 773 0.60 27.39 -6.97
CA ASP A 773 1.69 27.47 -5.98
C ASP A 773 2.48 26.16 -5.76
N TYR A 774 2.07 25.08 -6.42
CA TYR A 774 2.71 23.78 -6.45
C TYR A 774 3.64 23.59 -7.65
N TYR A 775 3.29 24.19 -8.79
CA TYR A 775 4.10 24.16 -10.02
C TYR A 775 4.97 25.41 -10.17
N ASN A 776 4.53 26.53 -9.61
CA ASN A 776 5.16 27.84 -9.70
C ASN A 776 5.41 28.42 -8.30
N LYS A 777 6.68 28.63 -7.94
CA LYS A 777 7.06 29.17 -6.61
C LYS A 777 6.82 30.68 -6.50
N ASP A 778 6.73 31.38 -7.63
CA ASP A 778 6.39 32.80 -7.73
C ASP A 778 4.91 33.01 -8.10
N SER A 779 4.03 32.08 -7.69
CA SER A 779 2.59 32.18 -7.96
C SER A 779 1.99 33.45 -7.37
N LYS A 780 1.13 34.11 -8.16
CA LYS A 780 0.43 35.34 -7.76
C LYS A 780 -0.65 35.11 -6.71
N GLU A 781 -1.11 33.87 -6.57
CA GLU A 781 -2.18 33.45 -5.64
C GLU A 781 -1.70 32.28 -4.76
N PRO A 782 -0.75 32.51 -3.83
CA PRO A 782 -0.19 31.46 -3.00
C PRO A 782 -1.25 30.83 -2.09
N ASN A 783 -1.17 29.51 -1.89
CA ASN A 783 -2.14 28.69 -1.16
C ASN A 783 -3.56 28.63 -1.77
N VAL A 784 -3.82 29.18 -2.96
CA VAL A 784 -5.11 28.99 -3.65
C VAL A 784 -5.12 27.65 -4.39
N ALA A 785 -6.25 26.94 -4.29
CA ALA A 785 -6.55 25.72 -5.03
C ALA A 785 -7.75 25.94 -5.95
N GLU A 786 -7.58 25.61 -7.21
CA GLU A 786 -8.62 25.58 -8.22
C GLU A 786 -9.26 24.19 -8.25
N ILE A 787 -10.57 24.12 -7.98
CA ILE A 787 -11.40 22.93 -8.16
C ILE A 787 -12.10 23.08 -9.51
N ILE A 788 -11.56 22.40 -10.52
CA ILE A 788 -12.02 22.47 -11.91
C ILE A 788 -13.08 21.38 -12.12
N ILE A 789 -14.34 21.76 -12.27
CA ILE A 789 -15.44 20.85 -12.61
C ILE A 789 -15.35 20.58 -14.13
N GLY A 790 -14.61 19.53 -14.49
CA GLY A 790 -14.36 19.14 -15.89
C GLY A 790 -15.55 18.45 -16.55
N LYS A 791 -16.43 17.82 -15.75
CA LYS A 791 -17.70 17.24 -16.20
C LYS A 791 -18.75 17.40 -15.11
N GLN A 792 -19.97 17.73 -15.49
CA GLN A 792 -21.15 17.65 -14.64
C GLN A 792 -22.37 17.34 -15.52
N ARG A 793 -23.16 16.33 -15.16
CA ARG A 793 -24.35 15.91 -15.95
C ARG A 793 -25.56 16.84 -15.76
N ASN A 794 -25.74 17.38 -14.56
CA ASN A 794 -26.99 18.03 -14.12
C ASN A 794 -26.82 19.54 -13.83
N GLY A 795 -25.73 20.17 -14.30
CA GLY A 795 -25.36 21.55 -13.95
C GLY A 795 -24.15 22.05 -14.74
N PRO A 796 -23.71 23.30 -14.53
CA PRO A 796 -22.62 23.91 -15.27
C PRO A 796 -21.26 23.28 -14.97
N THR A 797 -20.32 23.39 -15.91
CA THR A 797 -18.88 23.18 -15.68
C THR A 797 -18.19 24.53 -15.41
N GLY A 798 -17.01 24.51 -14.82
CA GLY A 798 -16.27 25.73 -14.48
C GLY A 798 -15.18 25.49 -13.45
N THR A 799 -14.73 26.54 -12.76
CA THR A 799 -13.64 26.45 -11.76
C THR A 799 -13.99 27.25 -10.51
N VAL A 800 -13.99 26.58 -9.37
CA VAL A 800 -14.14 27.19 -8.03
C VAL A 800 -12.75 27.41 -7.44
N LYS A 801 -12.50 28.57 -6.81
CA LYS A 801 -11.26 28.83 -6.07
C LYS A 801 -11.49 28.67 -4.57
N LEU A 802 -10.67 27.84 -3.92
CA LEU A 802 -10.67 27.64 -2.47
C LEU A 802 -9.30 28.00 -1.88
N TYR A 803 -9.26 28.37 -0.62
CA TYR A 803 -8.02 28.57 0.13
C TYR A 803 -7.58 27.25 0.77
N PHE A 804 -6.32 26.85 0.58
CA PHE A 804 -5.76 25.63 1.14
C PHE A 804 -4.75 25.92 2.27
N GLN A 805 -5.19 25.74 3.52
CA GLN A 805 -4.37 25.94 4.70
C GLN A 805 -3.46 24.73 4.98
N LYS A 806 -2.27 24.76 4.36
CA LYS A 806 -1.21 23.73 4.42
C LYS A 806 -0.95 23.15 5.82
N SER A 807 -0.88 23.99 6.86
CA SER A 807 -0.55 23.56 8.24
C SER A 807 -1.64 22.71 8.90
N GLN A 808 -2.90 22.92 8.54
CA GLN A 808 -4.06 22.21 9.10
C GLN A 808 -4.59 21.12 8.15
N THR A 809 -4.04 21.06 6.93
CA THR A 809 -4.51 20.23 5.80
C THR A 809 -6.00 20.40 5.53
N ARG A 810 -6.43 21.67 5.49
CA ARG A 810 -7.84 22.07 5.46
C ARG A 810 -8.10 23.05 4.30
N PHE A 811 -9.20 22.86 3.60
CA PHE A 811 -9.72 23.83 2.63
C PHE A 811 -10.74 24.76 3.30
N GLU A 812 -10.80 26.02 2.86
CA GLU A 812 -11.82 27.01 3.24
C GLU A 812 -12.30 27.78 1.99
N SER A 813 -13.56 28.21 1.97
CA SER A 813 -14.10 29.10 0.93
C SER A 813 -13.38 30.45 0.96
N LEU A 814 -13.11 31.04 -0.21
CA LEU A 814 -12.58 32.39 -0.28
C LEU A 814 -13.69 33.41 0.05
N ALA A 815 -13.34 34.47 0.77
CA ALA A 815 -14.26 35.58 0.97
C ALA A 815 -14.47 36.31 -0.37
N THR A 816 -15.71 36.37 -0.83
CA THR A 816 -16.11 37.05 -2.07
C THR A 816 -15.93 38.56 -1.95
N GLY A 817 -14.74 39.05 -2.28
CA GLY A 817 -14.49 40.45 -2.53
C GLY A 817 -15.20 40.88 -3.81
N ALA A 818 -16.12 41.84 -3.70
CA ALA A 818 -16.99 42.28 -4.79
C ALA A 818 -16.20 42.66 -6.05
N ASN A 819 -16.27 41.83 -7.09
CA ASN A 819 -15.76 42.15 -8.43
C ASN A 819 -16.40 41.31 -9.56
N ASP A 820 -17.63 40.83 -9.36
CA ASP A 820 -18.49 40.45 -10.50
C ASP A 820 -18.96 41.74 -11.18
N GLY A 821 -18.26 42.12 -12.24
CA GLY A 821 -18.70 43.15 -13.17
C GLY A 821 -19.35 42.49 -14.39
N ASP A 822 -20.60 42.87 -14.67
CA ASP A 822 -21.36 42.43 -15.84
C ASP A 822 -20.57 42.52 -17.15
N TYR A 823 -20.59 41.44 -17.96
CA TYR A 823 -20.39 41.46 -19.42
C TYR A 823 -21.13 40.29 -20.10
#